data_AF-A0A2N2BQF8-F1
#
_entry.id   AF-A0A2N2BQF8-F1
#
_cell.length_a   1.000
_cell.length_b   1.000
_cell.length_c   1.000
_cell.angle_alpha   90.00
_cell.angle_beta   90.00
_cell.angle_gamma   90.00
#
_symmetry.space_group_name_H-M   'P 1'
#
loop_
_entity.id
_entity.type
_entity.pdbx_description
1 polymer ?
#
loop_
_entity_poly.entity_id
_entity_poly.type
_entity_poly.pdbx_seq_one_letter_code
_entity_poly.pdbx_strand_id
1 'polypeptide(L)'
;MDIRIKEKLKNQQGSSLAFVLIIGMVIMIMVASLLAVANSDFTFTQETVESRQAYIDAKSVIEFGKIEINEREKELAAAYDALVEALNDDPSASRDARIAQIRLNISNLENEETPIYGNDENAVDTLSFLYDSTKKILGKVSIVKNPLSTGTTDTSQYIFKVETQNLRRKLDYQVDYNYAMTTGGTGSGTGSGTGSTTVPNAQIIVSNLNNLETKLMTSPDMSGWKTTKIKIESWSQTPKTKCTIGEPIDKIYQSQNNTQINNDLLTVSESALSLKIDEFTWPHSPSLDLTAKNICFYAYPNDSDGGSTFNITAVRNATVPSEIRFKQNYVQTNRNDKTNSLKADNVIIEGNLTIGNNSILDIECDTLVVKGKIEVGQNSELIINANNMVVDDQNNASVSDKGIVVQKAGKVLVDCKNVLIKGNLNPRASSVVFEFINIDYFQADDVNLSFGCQLTVTGADANTSQMNVKSIIPYESNAYKLNISNLWSFTCTGLSLNFDSSLNLNSNIVLINGDFTLGPQASEPLLIKTQYFDCTGMTTFDHLQGNLYVRRIAEEKPLYVRFKGGYQQTSSWNSKGVTIGEVYNNATMIVFGSPESTINIPKDGVYLDLMADNIYFDSNDIYVMENHNFNYSNGKATNNNKTNFFIRSDVKDVNNRNNKVVDAGSYYSVKGYFPQMLNDNKPPGYVVPSFPNPPGSGGNSSVIITQGAEKYY
;
A
#
# COMPACT_ATOMS: atom_id res chain seq x y z
N MET A 1 46.94 79.86 -52.82
CA MET A 1 45.84 78.99 -52.35
C MET A 1 46.25 78.10 -51.16
N ASP A 2 47.53 78.02 -50.79
CA ASP A 2 48.04 77.12 -49.73
C ASP A 2 47.84 77.56 -48.27
N ILE A 3 47.50 78.83 -48.01
CA ILE A 3 47.40 79.32 -46.63
C ILE A 3 46.06 78.89 -45.98
N ARG A 4 45.00 78.68 -46.77
CA ARG A 4 43.66 78.30 -46.26
C ARG A 4 43.51 76.82 -45.85
N ILE A 5 44.42 75.93 -46.26
CA ILE A 5 44.38 74.50 -45.88
C ILE A 5 45.08 74.27 -44.53
N LYS A 6 46.16 74.99 -44.23
CA LYS A 6 46.87 74.88 -42.93
C LYS A 6 46.04 75.37 -41.74
N GLU A 7 45.18 76.38 -41.91
CA GLU A 7 44.27 76.85 -40.85
C GLU A 7 43.15 75.85 -40.52
N LYS A 8 42.61 75.13 -41.53
CA LYS A 8 41.59 74.09 -41.28
C LYS A 8 42.15 72.87 -40.55
N LEU A 9 43.43 72.53 -40.76
CA LEU A 9 44.09 71.42 -40.06
C LEU A 9 44.49 71.77 -38.60
N LYS A 10 44.86 73.03 -38.32
CA LYS A 10 45.17 73.47 -36.94
C LYS A 10 43.95 73.52 -36.02
N ASN A 11 42.75 73.74 -36.58
CA ASN A 11 41.51 73.80 -35.79
C ASN A 11 40.89 72.40 -35.51
N GLN A 12 41.39 71.32 -36.14
CA GLN A 12 40.93 69.96 -35.86
C GLN A 12 41.74 69.24 -34.76
N GLN A 13 42.93 69.73 -34.40
CA GLN A 13 43.74 69.15 -33.32
C GLN A 13 43.17 69.43 -31.90
N GLY A 14 42.33 70.46 -31.74
CA GLY A 14 41.61 70.69 -30.48
C GLY A 14 40.42 69.74 -30.27
N SER A 15 39.83 69.23 -31.35
CA SER A 15 38.66 68.33 -31.30
C SER A 15 39.05 66.88 -30.98
N SER A 16 40.26 66.44 -31.33
CA SER A 16 40.70 65.06 -31.06
C SER A 16 40.95 64.83 -29.57
N LEU A 17 41.46 65.82 -28.84
CA LEU A 17 41.68 65.73 -27.39
C LEU A 17 40.36 65.58 -26.62
N ALA A 18 39.35 66.36 -26.98
CA ALA A 18 38.02 66.25 -26.39
C ALA A 18 37.38 64.87 -26.66
N PHE A 19 37.57 64.33 -27.87
CA PHE A 19 37.05 63.01 -28.23
C PHE A 19 37.72 61.88 -27.44
N VAL A 20 39.04 61.95 -27.24
CA VAL A 20 39.79 60.99 -26.42
C VAL A 20 39.37 61.06 -24.96
N LEU A 21 39.15 62.26 -24.40
CA LEU A 21 38.66 62.42 -23.03
C LEU A 21 37.25 61.86 -22.84
N ILE A 22 36.34 62.10 -23.79
CA ILE A 22 34.98 61.56 -23.74
C ILE A 22 35.00 60.03 -23.83
N ILE A 23 35.77 59.45 -24.77
CA ILE A 23 35.90 57.99 -24.88
C ILE A 23 36.53 57.40 -23.61
N GLY A 24 37.58 58.03 -23.07
CA GLY A 24 38.22 57.57 -21.84
C GLY A 24 37.25 57.57 -20.64
N MET A 25 36.41 58.59 -20.53
CA MET A 25 35.40 58.69 -19.48
C MET A 25 34.29 57.64 -19.64
N VAL A 26 33.83 57.38 -20.87
CA VAL A 26 32.84 56.33 -21.16
C VAL A 26 33.40 54.95 -20.83
N ILE A 27 34.65 54.66 -21.18
CA ILE A 27 35.32 53.40 -20.84
C ILE A 27 35.43 53.25 -19.31
N MET A 28 35.82 54.30 -18.59
CA MET A 28 35.88 54.25 -17.12
C MET A 28 34.52 53.97 -16.48
N ILE A 29 33.44 54.59 -16.98
CA ILE A 29 32.08 54.33 -16.48
C ILE A 29 31.67 52.88 -16.75
N MET A 30 31.97 52.34 -17.94
CA MET A 30 31.69 50.93 -18.26
C MET A 30 32.47 49.97 -17.35
N VAL A 31 33.76 50.21 -17.10
CA VAL A 31 34.58 49.37 -16.21
C VAL A 31 34.06 49.41 -14.77
N ALA A 32 33.73 50.60 -14.25
CA ALA A 32 33.14 50.73 -12.91
C ALA A 32 31.78 50.02 -12.80
N SER A 33 30.96 50.09 -13.84
CA SER A 33 29.66 49.39 -13.89
C SER A 33 29.83 47.87 -13.92
N LEU A 34 30.79 47.36 -14.70
CA LEU A 34 31.09 45.92 -14.75
C LEU A 34 31.63 45.39 -13.42
N LEU A 35 32.49 46.14 -12.73
CA LEU A 35 32.98 45.76 -11.40
C LEU A 35 31.87 45.79 -10.35
N ALA A 36 30.94 46.74 -10.43
CA ALA A 36 29.78 46.80 -9.54
C ALA A 36 28.84 45.61 -9.75
N VAL A 37 28.57 45.23 -11.01
CA VAL A 37 27.77 44.04 -11.34
C VAL A 37 28.47 42.77 -10.87
N ALA A 38 29.77 42.62 -11.12
CA ALA A 38 30.53 41.45 -10.67
C ALA A 38 30.58 41.30 -9.13
N ASN A 39 30.74 42.39 -8.39
CA ASN A 39 30.71 42.37 -6.92
C ASN A 39 29.31 42.07 -6.36
N SER A 40 28.26 42.55 -7.04
CA SER A 40 26.88 42.22 -6.69
C SER A 40 26.60 40.73 -6.88
N ASP A 41 27.07 40.14 -7.98
CA ASP A 41 26.91 38.71 -8.27
C ASP A 41 27.67 37.83 -7.25
N PHE A 42 28.87 38.24 -6.83
CA PHE A 42 29.63 37.52 -5.80
C PHE A 42 28.94 37.55 -4.44
N THR A 43 28.46 38.72 -4.02
CA THR A 43 27.72 38.90 -2.75
C THR A 43 26.42 38.08 -2.77
N PHE A 44 25.66 38.15 -3.87
CA PHE A 44 24.44 37.36 -4.06
C PHE A 44 24.73 35.85 -4.03
N THR A 45 25.81 35.40 -4.65
CA THR A 45 26.20 33.98 -4.66
C THR A 45 26.61 33.52 -3.26
N GLN A 46 27.38 34.33 -2.52
CA GLN A 46 27.78 34.02 -1.15
C GLN A 46 26.57 33.96 -0.21
N GLU A 47 25.69 34.96 -0.25
CA GLU A 47 24.45 34.97 0.53
C GLU A 47 23.55 33.78 0.17
N THR A 48 23.52 33.37 -1.10
CA THR A 48 22.78 32.19 -1.55
C THR A 48 23.35 30.89 -0.98
N VAL A 49 24.68 30.74 -0.96
CA VAL A 49 25.34 29.55 -0.39
C VAL A 49 25.15 29.49 1.13
N GLU A 50 25.34 30.62 1.83
CA GLU A 50 25.15 30.70 3.28
C GLU A 50 23.68 30.47 3.67
N SER A 51 22.73 30.99 2.88
CA SER A 51 21.29 30.73 3.01
C SER A 51 20.96 29.23 2.88
N ARG A 52 21.59 28.54 1.91
CA ARG A 52 21.41 27.10 1.70
C ARG A 52 21.98 26.30 2.87
N GLN A 53 23.18 26.66 3.35
CA GLN A 53 23.80 25.98 4.48
C GLN A 53 22.96 26.15 5.76
N ALA A 54 22.52 27.36 6.07
CA ALA A 54 21.67 27.62 7.23
C ALA A 54 20.34 26.84 7.20
N TYR A 55 19.79 26.62 6.00
CA TYR A 55 18.59 25.79 5.83
C TYR A 55 18.89 24.30 6.04
N ILE A 56 20.02 23.82 5.51
CA ILE A 56 20.47 22.43 5.68
C ILE A 56 20.71 22.14 7.17
N ASP A 57 21.37 23.04 7.90
CA ASP A 57 21.65 22.85 9.32
C ASP A 57 20.36 22.75 10.15
N ALA A 58 19.40 23.66 9.92
CA ALA A 58 18.11 23.64 10.59
C ALA A 58 17.30 22.37 10.26
N LYS A 59 17.34 21.93 8.99
CA LYS A 59 16.70 20.70 8.56
C LYS A 59 17.31 19.47 9.23
N SER A 60 18.63 19.39 9.33
CA SER A 60 19.31 18.27 9.98
C SER A 60 18.94 18.16 11.45
N VAL A 61 18.83 19.29 12.17
CA VAL A 61 18.36 19.30 13.56
C VAL A 61 16.93 18.77 13.68
N ILE A 62 16.04 19.11 12.73
CA ILE A 62 14.67 18.58 12.70
C ILE A 62 14.64 17.08 12.41
N GLU A 63 15.36 16.60 11.39
CA GLU A 63 15.38 15.16 11.06
C GLU A 63 15.95 14.33 12.21
N PHE A 64 16.96 14.86 12.91
CA PHE A 64 17.47 14.24 14.12
C PHE A 64 16.44 14.26 15.25
N GLY A 65 15.76 15.39 15.47
CA GLY A 65 14.66 15.51 16.45
C GLY A 65 13.47 14.60 16.17
N LYS A 66 13.18 14.26 14.90
CA LYS A 66 12.12 13.30 14.54
C LYS A 66 12.41 11.89 15.04
N ILE A 67 13.68 11.49 15.11
CA ILE A 67 14.07 10.18 15.64
C ILE A 67 13.64 10.08 17.11
N GLU A 68 13.93 11.12 17.89
CA GLU A 68 13.51 11.23 19.29
C GLU A 68 11.98 11.28 19.44
N ILE A 69 11.28 12.01 18.58
CA ILE A 69 9.81 12.04 18.58
C ILE A 69 9.25 10.62 18.38
N ASN A 70 9.76 9.86 17.41
CA ASN A 70 9.29 8.50 17.16
C ASN A 70 9.57 7.55 18.33
N GLU A 71 10.68 7.74 19.06
CA GLU A 71 10.99 6.95 20.25
C GLU A 71 10.03 7.28 21.40
N ARG A 72 9.82 8.57 21.67
CA ARG A 72 8.87 9.04 22.70
C ARG A 72 7.43 8.68 22.38
N GLU A 73 7.02 8.68 21.10
CA GLU A 73 5.70 8.23 20.68
C GLU A 73 5.48 6.75 21.05
N LYS A 74 6.50 5.90 20.81
CA LYS A 74 6.43 4.48 21.18
C LYS A 74 6.36 4.30 22.70
N GLU A 75 7.14 5.05 23.46
CA GLU A 75 7.10 4.99 24.93
C GLU A 75 5.76 5.46 25.50
N LEU A 76 5.20 6.54 24.96
CA LEU A 76 3.92 7.06 25.37
C LEU A 76 2.78 6.08 25.03
N ALA A 77 2.81 5.49 23.83
CA ALA A 77 1.85 4.45 23.43
C ALA A 77 1.92 3.23 24.36
N ALA A 78 3.13 2.72 24.64
CA ALA A 78 3.31 1.58 25.54
C ALA A 78 2.85 1.87 26.97
N ALA A 79 3.12 3.08 27.49
CA ALA A 79 2.66 3.49 28.82
C ALA A 79 1.13 3.58 28.90
N TYR A 80 0.49 4.05 27.84
CA TYR A 80 -0.96 4.10 27.76
C TYR A 80 -1.60 2.72 27.58
N ASP A 81 -1.02 1.83 26.78
CA ASP A 81 -1.50 0.45 26.64
C ASP A 81 -1.43 -0.29 27.99
N ALA A 82 -0.34 -0.09 28.74
CA ALA A 82 -0.22 -0.60 30.11
C ALA A 82 -1.27 0.01 31.06
N LEU A 83 -1.65 1.27 30.87
CA LEU A 83 -2.72 1.91 31.65
C LEU A 83 -4.07 1.27 31.36
N VAL A 84 -4.38 1.02 30.07
CA VAL A 84 -5.62 0.36 29.65
C VAL A 84 -5.69 -1.07 30.18
N GLU A 85 -4.59 -1.82 30.09
CA GLU A 85 -4.50 -3.16 30.68
C GLU A 85 -4.77 -3.12 32.19
N ALA A 86 -4.08 -2.24 32.92
CA ALA A 86 -4.27 -2.10 34.37
C ALA A 86 -5.69 -1.62 34.76
N LEU A 87 -6.38 -0.88 33.90
CA LEU A 87 -7.78 -0.47 34.12
C LEU A 87 -8.77 -1.63 33.93
N ASN A 88 -8.41 -2.63 33.13
CA ASN A 88 -9.24 -3.82 32.88
C ASN A 88 -9.00 -4.94 33.92
N ASP A 89 -7.96 -4.84 34.75
CA ASP A 89 -7.70 -5.75 35.87
C ASP A 89 -8.77 -5.62 36.98
N ASP A 90 -9.04 -6.73 37.68
CA ASP A 90 -9.96 -6.77 38.82
C ASP A 90 -9.58 -5.74 39.91
N PRO A 91 -10.56 -5.05 40.53
CA PRO A 91 -10.27 -4.01 41.52
C PRO A 91 -9.47 -4.52 42.72
N SER A 92 -8.26 -3.98 42.90
CA SER A 92 -7.40 -4.28 44.04
C SER A 92 -6.50 -3.10 44.41
N ALA A 93 -6.02 -3.04 45.65
CA ALA A 93 -5.04 -2.03 46.07
C ALA A 93 -3.73 -2.08 45.26
N SER A 94 -3.38 -3.26 44.75
CA SER A 94 -2.21 -3.46 43.86
C SER A 94 -2.43 -2.82 42.49
N ARG A 95 -3.65 -2.90 41.95
CA ARG A 95 -4.03 -2.27 40.68
C ARG A 95 -3.94 -0.74 40.77
N ASP A 96 -4.49 -0.16 41.82
CA ASP A 96 -4.52 1.30 41.98
C ASP A 96 -3.10 1.89 42.14
N ALA A 97 -2.21 1.17 42.85
CA ALA A 97 -0.79 1.52 42.93
C ALA A 97 -0.08 1.45 41.56
N ARG A 98 -0.38 0.41 40.76
CA ARG A 98 0.14 0.25 39.38
C ARG A 98 -0.36 1.38 38.47
N ILE A 99 -1.65 1.72 38.52
CA ILE A 99 -2.24 2.84 37.76
C ILE A 99 -1.58 4.16 38.14
N ALA A 100 -1.36 4.43 39.42
CA ALA A 100 -0.70 5.64 39.89
C ALA A 100 0.74 5.73 39.36
N GLN A 101 1.49 4.63 39.36
CA GLN A 101 2.84 4.57 38.81
C GLN A 101 2.86 4.83 37.29
N ILE A 102 1.91 4.24 36.55
CA ILE A 102 1.82 4.44 35.09
C ILE A 102 1.47 5.89 34.76
N ARG A 103 0.54 6.51 35.49
CA ARG A 103 0.22 7.94 35.33
C ARG A 103 1.41 8.84 35.64
N LEU A 104 2.22 8.49 36.64
CA LEU A 104 3.45 9.22 36.94
C LEU A 104 4.46 9.10 35.79
N ASN A 105 4.61 7.91 35.20
CA ASN A 105 5.47 7.70 34.03
C ASN A 105 5.01 8.52 32.82
N ILE A 106 3.71 8.52 32.51
CA ILE A 106 3.12 9.36 31.45
C ILE A 106 3.41 10.84 31.72
N SER A 107 3.19 11.30 32.97
CA SER A 107 3.45 12.69 33.34
C SER A 107 4.94 13.07 33.24
N ASN A 108 5.86 12.14 33.52
CA ASN A 108 7.29 12.39 33.34
C ASN A 108 7.64 12.55 31.86
N LEU A 109 7.13 11.68 30.98
CA LEU A 109 7.30 11.77 29.53
C LEU A 109 6.72 13.09 28.98
N GLU A 110 5.56 13.51 29.47
CA GLU A 110 4.91 14.77 29.10
C GLU A 110 5.75 16.02 29.44
N ASN A 111 6.55 15.97 30.51
CA ASN A 111 7.30 17.13 31.01
C ASN A 111 8.79 17.13 30.62
N GLU A 112 9.27 16.08 29.95
CA GLU A 112 10.69 15.94 29.62
C GLU A 112 11.06 16.73 28.36
N GLU A 113 12.04 17.63 28.45
CA GLU A 113 12.67 18.27 27.29
C GLU A 113 13.99 17.56 26.94
N THR A 114 14.14 17.04 25.72
CA THR A 114 15.44 16.49 25.23
C THR A 114 16.19 17.57 24.43
N PRO A 115 17.35 18.07 24.90
CA PRO A 115 18.19 18.96 24.11
C PRO A 115 18.93 18.22 22.99
N ILE A 116 19.06 18.87 21.83
CA ILE A 116 19.86 18.41 20.69
C ILE A 116 21.15 19.24 20.64
N TYR A 117 22.29 18.58 20.82
CA TYR A 117 23.62 19.19 20.81
C TYR A 117 24.28 19.07 19.44
N GLY A 118 24.98 20.11 18.99
CA GLY A 118 25.78 20.09 17.75
C GLY A 118 26.72 21.29 17.61
N ASN A 119 27.41 21.38 16.48
CA ASN A 119 28.21 22.53 16.07
C ASN A 119 27.36 23.48 15.20
N ASP A 120 27.27 24.76 15.56
CA ASP A 120 26.48 25.77 14.86
C ASP A 120 27.07 26.20 13.51
N GLU A 121 28.30 25.79 13.20
CA GLU A 121 28.95 26.00 11.90
C GLU A 121 28.81 24.80 10.94
N ASN A 122 28.50 23.60 11.46
CA ASN A 122 28.27 22.40 10.67
C ASN A 122 27.40 21.41 11.46
N ALA A 123 26.08 21.57 11.40
CA ALA A 123 25.17 20.77 12.20
C ALA A 123 25.09 19.33 11.68
N VAL A 124 25.11 19.12 10.36
CA VAL A 124 24.78 17.85 9.68
C VAL A 124 25.49 16.62 10.27
N ASP A 125 26.77 16.74 10.60
CA ASP A 125 27.59 15.60 11.05
C ASP A 125 27.88 15.59 12.56
N THR A 126 27.30 16.53 13.32
CA THR A 126 27.70 16.77 14.72
C THR A 126 26.59 16.58 15.74
N LEU A 127 25.37 16.24 15.30
CA LEU A 127 24.20 16.13 16.17
C LEU A 127 24.28 14.96 17.16
N SER A 128 23.83 15.20 18.39
CA SER A 128 23.71 14.20 19.44
C SER A 128 22.69 14.62 20.50
N PHE A 129 22.04 13.65 21.14
CA PHE A 129 21.26 13.89 22.36
C PHE A 129 22.12 13.84 23.63
N LEU A 130 23.36 13.35 23.51
CA LEU A 130 24.29 13.28 24.62
C LEU A 130 24.96 14.63 24.85
N TYR A 131 25.01 15.06 26.10
CA TYR A 131 25.71 16.27 26.48
C TYR A 131 27.19 16.18 26.12
N ASP A 132 27.66 17.19 25.40
CA ASP A 132 29.04 17.38 25.05
C ASP A 132 29.41 18.84 25.30
N SER A 133 30.34 19.09 26.22
CA SER A 133 30.79 20.43 26.59
C SER A 133 31.36 21.24 25.42
N THR A 134 31.72 20.59 24.31
CA THR A 134 32.22 21.22 23.09
C THR A 134 31.13 21.61 22.09
N LYS A 135 29.88 21.18 22.32
CA LYS A 135 28.74 21.39 21.42
C LYS A 135 27.71 22.33 22.06
N LYS A 136 26.99 23.08 21.22
CA LYS A 136 25.90 23.97 21.64
C LYS A 136 24.57 23.26 21.49
N ILE A 137 23.57 23.71 22.25
CA ILE A 137 22.17 23.28 22.05
C ILE A 137 21.67 23.93 20.76
N LEU A 138 21.45 23.11 19.73
CA LEU A 138 20.95 23.54 18.42
C LEU A 138 19.45 23.33 18.27
N GLY A 139 18.84 22.53 19.15
CA GLY A 139 17.40 22.39 19.23
C GLY A 139 16.93 21.70 20.51
N LYS A 140 15.62 21.61 20.69
CA LYS A 140 14.98 20.93 21.81
C LYS A 140 13.74 20.18 21.34
N VAL A 141 13.55 18.97 21.85
CA VAL A 141 12.34 18.16 21.64
C VAL A 141 11.47 18.24 22.89
N SER A 142 10.19 18.52 22.73
CA SER A 142 9.22 18.64 23.83
C SER A 142 7.85 18.04 23.46
N ILE A 143 7.07 17.65 24.47
CA ILE A 143 5.70 17.17 24.32
C ILE A 143 4.77 18.18 24.99
N VAL A 144 3.73 18.62 24.28
CA VAL A 144 2.71 19.54 24.81
C VAL A 144 1.35 18.87 24.72
N LYS A 145 0.66 18.76 25.85
CA LYS A 145 -0.71 18.26 25.89
C LYS A 145 -1.68 19.35 25.42
N ASN A 146 -2.46 19.07 24.38
CA ASN A 146 -3.51 19.94 23.89
C ASN A 146 -4.88 19.44 24.40
N PRO A 147 -5.59 20.17 25.27
CA PRO A 147 -6.92 19.77 25.69
C PRO A 147 -7.91 19.93 24.54
N LEU A 148 -8.58 18.85 24.13
CA LEU A 148 -9.67 18.92 23.16
C LEU A 148 -10.87 19.67 23.78
N SER A 149 -11.41 20.64 23.03
CA SER A 149 -12.43 21.60 23.49
C SER A 149 -13.86 21.03 23.60
N THR A 150 -14.05 19.71 23.53
CA THR A 150 -15.38 19.10 23.50
C THR A 150 -15.50 17.96 24.52
N GLY A 151 -15.90 18.32 25.75
CA GLY A 151 -16.83 17.61 26.66
C GLY A 151 -16.70 16.11 27.01
N THR A 152 -15.89 15.31 26.31
CA THR A 152 -15.70 13.88 26.56
C THR A 152 -14.31 13.66 27.14
N THR A 153 -14.25 13.03 28.31
CA THR A 153 -13.14 13.13 29.27
C THR A 153 -11.86 12.36 28.93
N ASP A 154 -11.80 11.58 27.84
CA ASP A 154 -10.75 10.56 27.69
C ASP A 154 -9.95 10.60 26.38
N THR A 155 -10.07 11.66 25.58
CA THR A 155 -9.20 11.89 24.41
C THR A 155 -8.14 12.94 24.75
N SER A 156 -6.86 12.54 24.75
CA SER A 156 -5.72 13.46 24.91
C SER A 156 -5.07 13.65 23.54
N GLN A 157 -4.99 14.90 23.08
CA GLN A 157 -4.17 15.26 21.93
C GLN A 157 -2.78 15.67 22.44
N TYR A 158 -1.75 15.09 21.87
CA TYR A 158 -0.36 15.40 22.13
C TYR A 158 0.25 16.12 20.94
N ILE A 159 1.10 17.09 21.24
CA ILE A 159 1.83 17.87 20.25
C ILE A 159 3.31 17.69 20.54
N PHE A 160 4.03 17.02 19.66
CA PHE A 160 5.47 16.90 19.73
C PHE A 160 6.10 18.08 18.99
N LYS A 161 7.05 18.78 19.61
CA LYS A 161 7.71 19.95 19.03
C LYS A 161 9.21 19.77 19.01
N VAL A 162 9.84 20.13 17.89
CA VAL A 162 11.28 20.39 17.79
C VAL A 162 11.47 21.90 17.61
N GLU A 163 12.03 22.56 18.61
CA GLU A 163 12.35 23.99 18.53
C GLU A 163 13.84 24.15 18.24
N THR A 164 14.20 24.82 17.14
CA THR A 164 15.61 25.08 16.81
C THR A 164 16.11 26.34 17.52
N GLN A 165 17.36 26.31 17.97
CA GLN A 165 18.00 27.38 18.73
C GLN A 165 19.45 27.56 18.27
N ASN A 166 20.00 28.77 18.41
CA ASN A 166 21.42 29.04 18.09
C ASN A 166 21.86 28.69 16.65
N LEU A 167 20.91 28.55 15.72
CA LEU A 167 21.17 28.38 14.28
C LEU A 167 20.97 29.70 13.54
N ARG A 168 21.63 29.84 12.39
CA ARG A 168 21.47 31.02 11.51
C ARG A 168 20.05 31.19 10.95
N ARG A 169 19.27 30.10 10.92
CA ARG A 169 17.84 30.09 10.59
C ARG A 169 17.07 29.31 11.64
N LYS A 170 15.93 29.87 12.05
CA LYS A 170 14.96 29.18 12.90
C LYS A 170 13.97 28.42 12.01
N LEU A 171 13.90 27.12 12.22
CA LEU A 171 12.92 26.24 11.60
C LEU A 171 12.40 25.33 12.71
N ASP A 172 11.19 25.59 13.19
CA ASP A 172 10.57 24.77 14.22
C ASP A 172 9.68 23.72 13.54
N TYR A 173 9.57 22.55 14.16
CA TYR A 173 8.77 21.43 13.64
C TYR A 173 7.76 20.97 14.69
N GLN A 174 6.56 20.61 14.25
CA GLN A 174 5.50 20.14 15.11
C GLN A 174 4.78 18.94 14.48
N VAL A 175 4.41 17.96 15.31
CA VAL A 175 3.55 16.83 14.95
C VAL A 175 2.43 16.70 15.97
N ASP A 176 1.20 16.59 15.48
CA ASP A 176 0.04 16.36 16.31
C ASP A 176 -0.30 14.86 16.34
N TYR A 177 -0.56 14.34 17.53
CA TYR A 177 -0.87 12.94 17.77
C TYR A 177 -2.11 12.81 18.65
N ASN A 178 -3.10 12.04 18.22
CA ASN A 178 -4.35 11.87 18.96
C ASN A 178 -4.36 10.50 19.66
N TYR A 179 -4.39 10.50 21.00
CA TYR A 179 -4.64 9.29 21.76
C TYR A 179 -6.09 9.27 22.25
N ALA A 180 -6.87 8.30 21.78
CA ALA A 180 -8.25 8.08 22.21
C ALA A 180 -8.34 6.82 23.08
N MET A 181 -8.59 7.00 24.38
CA MET A 181 -8.98 5.86 25.22
C MET A 181 -10.45 5.55 24.96
N THR A 182 -10.73 4.48 24.22
CA THR A 182 -12.08 3.93 24.11
C THR A 182 -12.36 3.10 25.37
N THR A 183 -12.70 3.77 26.47
CA THR A 183 -13.29 3.09 27.62
C THR A 183 -14.60 2.44 27.16
N GLY A 184 -14.73 1.13 27.38
CA GLY A 184 -15.88 0.34 26.94
C GLY A 184 -17.17 0.76 27.65
N GLY A 185 -17.76 1.86 27.21
CA GLY A 185 -19.07 2.35 27.64
C GLY A 185 -20.16 1.71 26.80
N THR A 186 -20.96 0.85 27.40
CA THR A 186 -22.25 0.40 26.90
C THR A 186 -23.21 1.61 26.80
N GLY A 187 -23.60 2.02 25.58
CA GLY A 187 -24.60 3.09 25.44
C GLY A 187 -24.94 3.57 24.03
N SER A 188 -26.01 2.99 23.47
CA SER A 188 -27.14 3.65 22.78
C SER A 188 -26.92 4.91 21.92
N GLY A 189 -27.09 4.75 20.60
CA GLY A 189 -28.17 5.39 19.84
C GLY A 189 -28.18 6.92 19.59
N THR A 190 -28.06 7.25 18.30
CA THR A 190 -28.62 8.42 17.58
C THR A 190 -27.93 9.79 17.69
N GLY A 191 -27.51 10.33 16.54
CA GLY A 191 -27.14 11.73 16.38
C GLY A 191 -26.55 12.04 15.01
N SER A 192 -27.36 12.64 14.12
CA SER A 192 -26.96 13.17 12.82
C SER A 192 -26.13 14.46 12.98
N GLY A 193 -25.15 14.71 12.11
CA GLY A 193 -24.45 16.00 12.10
C GLY A 193 -23.35 16.14 11.06
N THR A 194 -23.75 16.55 9.85
CA THR A 194 -23.06 17.46 8.91
C THR A 194 -21.55 17.71 9.02
N GLY A 195 -20.84 17.34 7.95
CA GLY A 195 -19.95 18.25 7.19
C GLY A 195 -18.63 18.66 7.84
N SER A 196 -17.61 17.82 7.71
CA SER A 196 -16.20 18.23 7.81
C SER A 196 -15.38 17.49 6.76
N THR A 197 -14.77 18.23 5.84
CA THR A 197 -13.82 17.75 4.85
C THR A 197 -12.46 17.56 5.50
N THR A 198 -12.26 16.41 6.14
CA THR A 198 -10.94 15.89 6.49
C THR A 198 -10.56 14.81 5.49
N VAL A 199 -9.51 15.05 4.72
CA VAL A 199 -8.86 14.02 3.91
C VAL A 199 -8.23 12.99 4.87
N PRO A 200 -8.59 11.70 4.79
CA PRO A 200 -8.02 10.69 5.66
C PRO A 200 -6.53 10.54 5.39
N ASN A 201 -5.72 10.74 6.43
CA ASN A 201 -4.31 10.42 6.43
C ASN A 201 -4.17 8.91 6.21
N ALA A 202 -3.49 8.49 5.15
CA ALA A 202 -3.24 7.08 4.83
C ALA A 202 -2.15 6.47 5.74
N GLN A 203 -2.21 6.76 7.05
CA GLN A 203 -1.45 6.03 8.06
C GLN A 203 -2.33 4.95 8.68
N ILE A 204 -2.19 3.75 8.11
CA ILE A 204 -2.08 2.48 8.84
C ILE A 204 -3.31 2.10 9.68
N ILE A 205 -4.30 1.49 9.03
CA ILE A 205 -5.31 0.59 9.66
C ILE A 205 -4.65 -0.75 10.12
N VAL A 206 -3.32 -0.89 10.01
CA VAL A 206 -2.60 -2.10 10.47
C VAL A 206 -2.61 -2.23 12.00
N SER A 207 -2.68 -1.12 12.76
CA SER A 207 -2.73 -1.17 14.23
C SER A 207 -4.02 -1.81 14.77
N ASN A 208 -5.14 -1.63 14.07
CA ASN A 208 -6.39 -2.31 14.41
C ASN A 208 -6.39 -3.81 14.06
N LEU A 209 -5.58 -4.26 13.09
CA LEU A 209 -5.46 -5.67 12.73
C LEU A 209 -4.61 -6.46 13.74
N ASN A 210 -3.50 -5.91 14.22
CA ASN A 210 -2.74 -6.52 15.32
C ASN A 210 -3.59 -6.58 16.62
N ASN A 211 -4.44 -5.57 16.85
CA ASN A 211 -5.42 -5.58 17.95
C ASN A 211 -6.57 -6.57 17.72
N LEU A 212 -7.00 -6.78 16.48
CA LEU A 212 -7.96 -7.83 16.10
C LEU A 212 -7.35 -9.21 16.39
N GLU A 213 -6.09 -9.43 16.02
CA GLU A 213 -5.32 -10.63 16.33
C GLU A 213 -5.29 -10.89 17.85
N THR A 214 -4.99 -9.85 18.64
CA THR A 214 -4.89 -9.97 20.10
C THR A 214 -6.26 -10.22 20.75
N LYS A 215 -7.34 -9.54 20.30
CA LYS A 215 -8.72 -9.72 20.83
C LYS A 215 -9.37 -11.03 20.40
N LEU A 216 -9.04 -11.56 19.20
CA LEU A 216 -9.56 -12.83 18.70
C LEU A 216 -8.79 -14.04 19.24
N MET A 217 -7.53 -13.85 19.66
CA MET A 217 -6.69 -14.94 20.18
C MET A 217 -6.82 -15.18 21.69
N THR A 218 -7.42 -14.26 22.46
CA THR A 218 -7.78 -14.55 23.86
C THR A 218 -8.92 -15.55 23.91
N SER A 219 -8.58 -16.80 24.24
CA SER A 219 -9.56 -17.90 24.38
C SER A 219 -10.66 -17.50 25.37
N PRO A 220 -11.95 -17.70 25.04
CA PRO A 220 -12.97 -17.70 26.08
C PRO A 220 -12.59 -18.75 27.13
N ASP A 221 -12.82 -18.44 28.41
CA ASP A 221 -12.62 -19.40 29.49
C ASP A 221 -13.50 -20.64 29.22
N MET A 222 -12.84 -21.78 29.00
CA MET A 222 -13.50 -23.05 28.69
C MET A 222 -13.92 -23.83 29.94
N SER A 223 -13.63 -23.32 31.15
CA SER A 223 -13.89 -23.98 32.42
C SER A 223 -15.37 -24.35 32.66
N GLY A 224 -16.30 -23.66 32.01
CA GLY A 224 -17.76 -23.90 32.09
C GLY A 224 -18.38 -24.76 30.98
N TRP A 225 -17.59 -25.31 30.04
CA TRP A 225 -18.13 -26.05 28.89
C TRP A 225 -18.49 -27.50 29.27
N LYS A 226 -19.63 -28.00 28.77
CA LYS A 226 -20.01 -29.39 29.01
C LYS A 226 -19.24 -30.30 28.07
N THR A 227 -18.52 -31.25 28.65
CA THR A 227 -17.82 -32.30 27.90
C THR A 227 -18.85 -33.34 27.44
N THR A 228 -18.85 -33.66 26.15
CA THR A 228 -19.68 -34.69 25.54
C THR A 228 -18.79 -35.62 24.71
N LYS A 229 -19.00 -36.93 24.82
CA LYS A 229 -18.38 -37.90 23.90
C LYS A 229 -19.45 -38.36 22.92
N ILE A 230 -19.21 -38.18 21.62
CA ILE A 230 -20.10 -38.67 20.58
C ILE A 230 -19.51 -40.00 20.06
N LYS A 231 -20.06 -41.12 20.54
CA LYS A 231 -19.64 -42.46 20.13
C LYS A 231 -20.84 -43.22 19.54
N ILE A 232 -20.79 -43.52 18.25
CA ILE A 232 -21.77 -44.37 17.58
C ILE A 232 -21.23 -45.80 17.57
N GLU A 233 -21.71 -46.64 18.49
CA GLU A 233 -21.08 -47.95 18.81
C GLU A 233 -21.48 -49.12 17.89
N SER A 234 -22.56 -49.00 17.10
CA SER A 234 -22.85 -50.00 16.06
C SER A 234 -23.85 -49.47 15.04
N TRP A 235 -23.60 -49.76 13.76
CA TRP A 235 -24.52 -49.52 12.64
C TRP A 235 -25.29 -50.83 12.39
N SER A 236 -26.61 -50.84 12.58
CA SER A 236 -27.45 -51.94 12.08
C SER A 236 -28.48 -51.36 11.10
N GLN A 237 -28.74 -52.07 10.00
CA GLN A 237 -29.74 -51.70 8.98
C GLN A 237 -31.20 -51.76 9.50
N THR A 238 -31.40 -51.71 10.81
CA THR A 238 -32.69 -51.70 11.48
C THR A 238 -32.81 -50.39 12.27
N PRO A 239 -34.01 -49.79 12.44
CA PRO A 239 -34.18 -48.39 12.90
C PRO A 239 -33.84 -48.11 14.37
N LYS A 240 -32.91 -48.85 14.98
CA LYS A 240 -32.54 -48.76 16.40
C LYS A 240 -31.03 -48.65 16.57
N THR A 241 -30.41 -47.72 15.86
CA THR A 241 -29.08 -47.24 16.23
C THR A 241 -29.21 -46.43 17.52
N LYS A 242 -28.49 -46.83 18.56
CA LYS A 242 -28.45 -46.11 19.84
C LYS A 242 -27.24 -45.18 19.80
N CYS A 243 -27.45 -43.87 19.67
CA CYS A 243 -26.38 -42.89 19.93
C CYS A 243 -26.27 -42.74 21.44
N THR A 244 -25.12 -43.12 22.01
CA THR A 244 -24.87 -42.98 23.45
C THR A 244 -23.95 -41.81 23.65
N ILE A 245 -24.46 -40.71 24.22
CA ILE A 245 -23.63 -39.62 24.73
C ILE A 245 -23.02 -40.11 26.06
N GLY A 246 -21.70 -40.26 26.10
CA GLY A 246 -21.00 -40.82 27.28
C GLY A 246 -21.03 -39.88 28.50
N GLU A 247 -21.50 -40.42 29.63
CA GLU A 247 -21.70 -39.80 30.96
C GLU A 247 -20.41 -39.74 31.83
N PRO A 248 -20.35 -39.05 33.01
CA PRO A 248 -21.34 -39.00 34.10
C PRO A 248 -22.24 -37.77 34.03
N ILE A 249 -23.51 -38.00 33.74
CA ILE A 249 -24.60 -37.04 33.83
C ILE A 249 -25.64 -37.61 34.81
N ASP A 250 -25.25 -37.77 36.07
CA ASP A 250 -26.20 -38.20 37.11
C ASP A 250 -27.28 -37.15 37.44
N LYS A 251 -27.38 -36.01 36.74
CA LYS A 251 -28.40 -34.98 36.96
C LYS A 251 -28.86 -34.19 35.73
N ILE A 252 -28.83 -34.74 34.51
CA ILE A 252 -29.67 -34.19 33.44
C ILE A 252 -30.92 -35.06 33.38
N TYR A 253 -32.00 -34.45 33.85
CA TYR A 253 -33.36 -34.82 33.53
C TYR A 253 -33.44 -35.41 32.13
N GLN A 254 -34.11 -36.56 32.01
CA GLN A 254 -34.56 -37.15 30.76
C GLN A 254 -35.25 -36.09 29.88
N SER A 255 -34.45 -35.39 29.07
CA SER A 255 -34.92 -34.67 27.90
C SER A 255 -34.93 -35.72 26.79
N GLN A 256 -36.01 -36.51 26.72
CA GLN A 256 -36.22 -37.49 25.66
C GLN A 256 -36.44 -36.86 24.27
N ASN A 257 -36.17 -35.56 24.06
CA ASN A 257 -36.76 -34.83 22.94
C ASN A 257 -35.81 -34.29 21.85
N ASN A 258 -34.48 -34.24 22.03
CA ASN A 258 -33.62 -33.46 21.09
C ASN A 258 -32.52 -34.24 20.35
N THR A 259 -32.55 -35.57 20.37
CA THR A 259 -31.65 -36.38 19.52
C THR A 259 -32.49 -37.32 18.66
N GLN A 260 -32.53 -37.05 17.34
CA GLN A 260 -33.20 -37.92 16.37
C GLN A 260 -32.15 -38.56 15.46
N ILE A 261 -32.29 -39.86 15.21
CA ILE A 261 -31.56 -40.59 14.17
C ILE A 261 -32.61 -41.02 13.16
N ASN A 262 -32.61 -40.39 11.98
CA ASN A 262 -33.47 -40.75 10.87
C ASN A 262 -32.59 -40.92 9.63
N ASN A 263 -32.63 -42.09 8.98
CA ASN A 263 -32.03 -42.32 7.66
C ASN A 263 -30.60 -41.74 7.51
N ASP A 264 -29.67 -42.22 8.34
CA ASP A 264 -28.24 -41.83 8.31
C ASP A 264 -27.92 -40.37 8.71
N LEU A 265 -28.90 -39.61 9.22
CA LEU A 265 -28.72 -38.27 9.80
C LEU A 265 -28.77 -38.34 11.34
N LEU A 266 -27.72 -37.86 12.01
CA LEU A 266 -27.74 -37.55 13.45
C LEU A 266 -28.01 -36.06 13.65
N THR A 267 -29.12 -35.71 14.29
CA THR A 267 -29.42 -34.33 14.69
C THR A 267 -29.22 -34.15 16.20
N VAL A 268 -28.38 -33.21 16.60
CA VAL A 268 -28.22 -32.78 18.00
C VAL A 268 -28.52 -31.28 18.05
N SER A 269 -29.60 -30.89 18.74
CA SER A 269 -29.99 -29.49 18.89
C SER A 269 -30.10 -29.10 20.36
N GLU A 270 -29.07 -28.42 20.84
CA GLU A 270 -28.94 -27.93 22.22
C GLU A 270 -28.45 -26.48 22.22
N SER A 271 -29.27 -25.58 21.67
CA SER A 271 -28.94 -24.14 21.48
C SER A 271 -28.57 -23.39 22.77
N ALA A 272 -28.88 -23.96 23.95
CA ALA A 272 -28.52 -23.38 25.25
C ALA A 272 -27.15 -23.84 25.79
N LEU A 273 -26.54 -24.88 25.23
CA LEU A 273 -25.36 -25.55 25.80
C LEU A 273 -24.11 -25.35 24.93
N SER A 274 -22.96 -25.21 25.59
CA SER A 274 -21.65 -25.30 24.95
C SER A 274 -21.17 -26.75 24.96
N LEU A 275 -20.78 -27.27 23.80
CA LEU A 275 -20.37 -28.66 23.60
C LEU A 275 -18.86 -28.76 23.41
N LYS A 276 -18.23 -29.67 24.13
CA LYS A 276 -16.84 -30.09 23.92
C LYS A 276 -16.82 -31.56 23.47
N ILE A 277 -16.26 -31.84 22.30
CA ILE A 277 -16.22 -33.18 21.66
C ILE A 277 -14.79 -33.71 21.71
N ASP A 278 -14.53 -34.64 22.63
CA ASP A 278 -13.19 -35.19 22.88
C ASP A 278 -12.84 -36.41 22.01
N GLU A 279 -13.83 -37.21 21.67
CA GLU A 279 -13.70 -38.42 20.86
C GLU A 279 -14.85 -38.47 19.86
N PHE A 280 -14.54 -38.85 18.62
CA PHE A 280 -15.51 -38.95 17.55
C PHE A 280 -15.20 -40.18 16.68
N THR A 281 -16.08 -41.18 16.73
CA THR A 281 -16.00 -42.38 15.87
C THR A 281 -17.32 -42.52 15.12
N TRP A 282 -17.23 -42.61 13.79
CA TRP A 282 -18.37 -42.43 12.91
C TRP A 282 -18.39 -43.49 11.79
N PRO A 283 -19.53 -44.12 11.47
CA PRO A 283 -19.65 -45.12 10.41
C PRO A 283 -19.63 -44.49 9.00
N HIS A 284 -19.60 -45.31 7.94
CA HIS A 284 -19.42 -44.89 6.53
C HIS A 284 -20.60 -44.09 5.93
N SER A 285 -20.31 -42.96 5.27
CA SER A 285 -21.23 -42.08 4.48
C SER A 285 -22.44 -41.36 5.15
N PRO A 286 -22.51 -41.11 6.46
CA PRO A 286 -23.66 -40.44 7.12
C PRO A 286 -23.59 -38.90 7.19
N SER A 287 -24.71 -38.30 7.58
CA SER A 287 -24.86 -36.85 7.79
C SER A 287 -24.89 -36.48 9.28
N LEU A 288 -24.28 -35.35 9.67
CA LEU A 288 -24.41 -34.74 11.00
C LEU A 288 -25.03 -33.35 10.87
N ASP A 289 -26.11 -33.10 11.61
CA ASP A 289 -26.62 -31.76 11.85
C ASP A 289 -26.44 -31.43 13.34
N LEU A 290 -25.47 -30.57 13.65
CA LEU A 290 -25.13 -30.19 15.02
C LEU A 290 -25.47 -28.72 15.26
N THR A 291 -26.34 -28.44 16.22
CA THR A 291 -26.67 -27.07 16.64
C THR A 291 -26.47 -26.90 18.14
N ALA A 292 -25.63 -25.93 18.55
CA ALA A 292 -25.38 -25.64 19.97
C ALA A 292 -25.07 -24.15 20.20
N LYS A 293 -24.82 -23.72 21.44
CA LYS A 293 -24.38 -22.34 21.71
C LYS A 293 -22.94 -22.10 21.24
N ASN A 294 -22.02 -22.95 21.70
CA ASN A 294 -20.63 -23.01 21.26
C ASN A 294 -20.23 -24.47 21.06
N ILE A 295 -19.30 -24.74 20.16
CA ILE A 295 -18.89 -26.10 19.80
C ILE A 295 -17.37 -26.15 19.70
N CYS A 296 -16.73 -27.05 20.43
CA CYS A 296 -15.28 -27.25 20.39
C CYS A 296 -14.95 -28.71 20.10
N PHE A 297 -14.20 -28.96 19.02
CA PHE A 297 -13.72 -30.28 18.62
C PHE A 297 -12.25 -30.45 19.01
N TYR A 298 -11.95 -31.51 19.77
CA TYR A 298 -10.59 -31.97 20.04
C TYR A 298 -10.17 -33.12 19.11
N ALA A 299 -11.15 -33.90 18.63
CA ALA A 299 -10.98 -34.91 17.60
C ALA A 299 -11.98 -34.65 16.47
N TYR A 300 -11.49 -34.53 15.23
CA TYR A 300 -12.34 -34.27 14.08
C TYR A 300 -12.94 -35.57 13.49
N PRO A 301 -14.19 -35.54 13.00
CA PRO A 301 -14.82 -36.58 12.18
C PRO A 301 -14.01 -36.91 10.91
N ASN A 302 -13.04 -37.83 10.96
CA ASN A 302 -12.38 -38.24 9.72
C ASN A 302 -13.34 -39.07 8.87
N ASP A 303 -13.69 -38.57 7.68
CA ASP A 303 -14.49 -39.28 6.68
C ASP A 303 -13.55 -40.11 5.78
N SER A 304 -13.07 -41.24 6.29
CA SER A 304 -12.11 -42.09 5.56
C SER A 304 -12.62 -42.60 4.22
N ASP A 305 -13.95 -42.71 4.07
CA ASP A 305 -14.56 -43.48 2.98
C ASP A 305 -15.30 -42.61 1.95
N GLY A 306 -15.47 -41.32 2.23
CA GLY A 306 -16.05 -40.36 1.30
C GLY A 306 -17.57 -40.47 1.23
N GLY A 307 -18.27 -39.45 1.73
CA GLY A 307 -19.69 -39.23 1.44
C GLY A 307 -20.44 -38.52 2.54
N SER A 308 -19.77 -38.25 3.66
CA SER A 308 -20.38 -37.67 4.84
C SER A 308 -20.68 -36.18 4.64
N THR A 309 -21.78 -35.69 5.21
CA THR A 309 -22.11 -34.25 5.20
C THR A 309 -22.26 -33.74 6.61
N PHE A 310 -21.51 -32.71 6.98
CA PHE A 310 -21.55 -32.13 8.32
C PHE A 310 -22.05 -30.69 8.24
N ASN A 311 -23.17 -30.41 8.90
CA ASN A 311 -23.72 -29.07 9.06
C ASN A 311 -23.66 -28.68 10.54
N ILE A 312 -22.77 -27.76 10.87
CA ILE A 312 -22.46 -27.38 12.25
C ILE A 312 -22.83 -25.91 12.45
N THR A 313 -23.76 -25.65 13.36
CA THR A 313 -24.26 -24.31 13.68
C THR A 313 -24.06 -23.98 15.15
N ALA A 314 -23.35 -22.90 15.46
CA ALA A 314 -23.27 -22.31 16.78
C ALA A 314 -24.15 -21.06 16.85
N VAL A 315 -25.13 -21.04 17.76
CA VAL A 315 -26.17 -20.00 17.84
C VAL A 315 -25.80 -18.95 18.88
N ARG A 316 -25.77 -17.69 18.46
CA ARG A 316 -25.50 -16.53 19.33
C ARG A 316 -26.48 -16.49 20.51
N ASN A 317 -25.97 -16.17 21.69
CA ASN A 317 -26.78 -15.72 22.83
C ASN A 317 -26.57 -14.20 23.02
N ALA A 318 -27.55 -13.50 23.61
CA ALA A 318 -27.66 -12.04 23.63
C ALA A 318 -26.40 -11.27 24.09
N THR A 319 -25.48 -11.90 24.81
CA THR A 319 -24.29 -11.26 25.40
C THR A 319 -22.95 -11.86 25.00
N VAL A 320 -22.90 -13.04 24.39
CA VAL A 320 -21.64 -13.74 24.07
C VAL A 320 -21.69 -14.24 22.63
N PRO A 321 -20.69 -13.92 21.80
CA PRO A 321 -20.60 -14.45 20.44
C PRO A 321 -20.59 -15.98 20.43
N SER A 322 -21.24 -16.60 19.44
CA SER A 322 -21.15 -18.05 19.24
C SER A 322 -19.81 -18.44 18.61
N GLU A 323 -19.27 -19.59 19.01
CA GLU A 323 -17.97 -20.07 18.53
C GLU A 323 -18.03 -21.52 18.08
N ILE A 324 -17.45 -21.82 16.91
CA ILE A 324 -17.02 -23.16 16.51
C ILE A 324 -15.49 -23.18 16.54
N ARG A 325 -14.90 -24.09 17.31
CA ARG A 325 -13.45 -24.22 17.45
C ARG A 325 -12.98 -25.64 17.16
N PHE A 326 -12.00 -25.78 16.28
CA PHE A 326 -11.25 -27.01 16.06
C PHE A 326 -9.86 -26.86 16.70
N LYS A 327 -9.57 -27.65 17.72
CA LYS A 327 -8.27 -27.66 18.41
C LYS A 327 -7.14 -28.32 17.62
N GLN A 328 -7.48 -28.95 16.50
CA GLN A 328 -6.56 -29.63 15.59
C GLN A 328 -6.90 -29.24 14.15
N ASN A 329 -6.30 -29.94 13.18
CA ASN A 329 -6.63 -29.79 11.77
C ASN A 329 -8.12 -30.09 11.52
N TYR A 330 -8.75 -29.30 10.67
CA TYR A 330 -10.01 -29.66 10.02
C TYR A 330 -9.66 -30.34 8.69
N VAL A 331 -10.13 -31.57 8.47
CA VAL A 331 -9.86 -32.33 7.24
C VAL A 331 -11.17 -32.89 6.70
N GLN A 332 -11.61 -32.38 5.55
CA GLN A 332 -12.80 -32.86 4.87
C GLN A 332 -12.42 -33.72 3.66
N THR A 333 -13.00 -34.92 3.54
CA THR A 333 -12.71 -35.87 2.46
C THR A 333 -13.98 -36.50 1.87
N ASN A 334 -15.11 -35.81 1.95
CA ASN A 334 -16.42 -36.36 1.61
C ASN A 334 -16.65 -36.64 0.11
N ARG A 335 -15.88 -36.05 -0.80
CA ARG A 335 -15.94 -36.29 -2.26
C ARG A 335 -17.35 -36.04 -2.85
N ASN A 336 -17.52 -36.34 -4.14
CA ASN A 336 -18.80 -36.34 -4.85
C ASN A 336 -19.60 -35.02 -4.73
N ASP A 337 -18.89 -33.89 -4.73
CA ASP A 337 -19.44 -32.54 -4.65
C ASP A 337 -20.33 -32.33 -3.42
N LYS A 338 -20.06 -33.06 -2.33
CA LYS A 338 -20.78 -32.93 -1.06
C LYS A 338 -20.32 -31.70 -0.30
N THR A 339 -21.29 -30.99 0.27
CA THR A 339 -21.09 -29.77 1.05
C THR A 339 -21.11 -30.06 2.55
N ASN A 340 -20.08 -29.59 3.24
CA ASN A 340 -20.14 -29.36 4.69
C ASN A 340 -20.37 -27.86 4.94
N SER A 341 -21.06 -27.52 6.02
CA SER A 341 -21.32 -26.14 6.40
C SER A 341 -20.95 -25.85 7.86
N LEU A 342 -20.33 -24.69 8.10
CA LEU A 342 -20.00 -24.15 9.42
C LEU A 342 -20.64 -22.77 9.57
N LYS A 343 -21.48 -22.57 10.60
CA LYS A 343 -22.15 -21.30 10.85
C LYS A 343 -22.01 -20.86 12.31
N ALA A 344 -21.35 -19.73 12.57
CA ALA A 344 -21.13 -19.20 13.92
C ALA A 344 -20.72 -17.72 13.88
N ASP A 345 -20.70 -16.99 14.99
CA ASP A 345 -20.05 -15.66 14.99
C ASP A 345 -18.54 -15.82 14.76
N ASN A 346 -17.90 -16.79 15.42
CA ASN A 346 -16.48 -17.09 15.25
C ASN A 346 -16.25 -18.54 14.83
N VAL A 347 -15.42 -18.75 13.81
CA VAL A 347 -14.91 -20.08 13.42
C VAL A 347 -13.40 -20.07 13.56
N ILE A 348 -12.86 -20.95 14.40
CA ILE A 348 -11.43 -20.99 14.73
C ILE A 348 -10.89 -22.40 14.47
N ILE A 349 -9.86 -22.51 13.64
CA ILE A 349 -9.15 -23.75 13.34
C ILE A 349 -7.71 -23.57 13.82
N GLU A 350 -7.33 -24.25 14.91
CA GLU A 350 -6.00 -24.13 15.51
C GLU A 350 -4.90 -24.88 14.73
N GLY A 351 -5.28 -25.69 13.75
CA GLY A 351 -4.37 -26.35 12.80
C GLY A 351 -4.63 -25.95 11.35
N ASN A 352 -4.38 -26.88 10.42
CA ASN A 352 -4.67 -26.71 9.00
C ASN A 352 -6.15 -26.88 8.70
N LEU A 353 -6.63 -26.13 7.70
CA LEU A 353 -7.92 -26.36 7.05
C LEU A 353 -7.68 -27.08 5.72
N THR A 354 -8.05 -28.35 5.61
CA THR A 354 -7.86 -29.15 4.38
C THR A 354 -9.20 -29.62 3.83
N ILE A 355 -9.43 -29.30 2.56
CA ILE A 355 -10.58 -29.78 1.77
C ILE A 355 -10.02 -30.72 0.72
N GLY A 356 -10.37 -32.00 0.82
CA GLY A 356 -9.98 -33.04 -0.13
C GLY A 356 -10.68 -32.90 -1.47
N ASN A 357 -10.31 -33.75 -2.43
CA ASN A 357 -10.78 -33.63 -3.82
C ASN A 357 -12.31 -33.83 -3.97
N ASN A 358 -12.90 -33.05 -4.88
CA ASN A 358 -14.34 -33.02 -5.20
C ASN A 358 -15.22 -32.79 -3.97
N SER A 359 -14.82 -31.86 -3.11
CA SER A 359 -15.52 -31.51 -1.87
C SER A 359 -15.85 -30.02 -1.83
N ILE A 360 -16.93 -29.65 -1.14
CA ILE A 360 -17.34 -28.25 -0.94
C ILE A 360 -17.40 -27.96 0.56
N LEU A 361 -16.78 -26.87 1.01
CA LEU A 361 -16.93 -26.36 2.36
C LEU A 361 -17.50 -24.94 2.32
N ASP A 362 -18.59 -24.72 3.04
CA ASP A 362 -19.24 -23.43 3.20
C ASP A 362 -19.07 -22.94 4.65
N ILE A 363 -18.55 -21.73 4.85
CA ILE A 363 -18.32 -21.12 6.16
C ILE A 363 -19.01 -19.75 6.20
N GLU A 364 -20.02 -19.60 7.06
CA GLU A 364 -20.70 -18.33 7.33
C GLU A 364 -20.37 -17.87 8.75
N CYS A 365 -19.66 -16.75 8.89
CA CYS A 365 -19.31 -16.22 10.21
C CYS A 365 -19.10 -14.71 10.28
N ASP A 366 -18.87 -14.15 11.47
CA ASP A 366 -18.31 -12.80 11.57
C ASP A 366 -16.79 -12.86 11.43
N THR A 367 -16.13 -13.85 12.02
CA THR A 367 -14.67 -14.00 11.97
C THR A 367 -14.23 -15.44 11.75
N LEU A 368 -13.38 -15.65 10.74
CA LEU A 368 -12.66 -16.90 10.50
C LEU A 368 -11.17 -16.75 10.88
N VAL A 369 -10.66 -17.67 11.69
CA VAL A 369 -9.22 -17.75 12.02
C VAL A 369 -8.71 -19.16 11.73
N VAL A 370 -7.66 -19.27 10.92
CA VAL A 370 -6.93 -20.52 10.64
C VAL A 370 -5.47 -20.33 11.05
N LYS A 371 -5.01 -21.06 12.08
CA LYS A 371 -3.63 -21.00 12.61
C LYS A 371 -2.63 -21.94 11.90
N GLY A 372 -3.03 -22.40 10.73
CA GLY A 372 -2.24 -23.23 9.83
C GLY A 372 -2.50 -22.78 8.39
N LYS A 373 -2.12 -23.60 7.43
CA LYS A 373 -2.43 -23.34 6.02
C LYS A 373 -3.87 -23.75 5.69
N ILE A 374 -4.41 -23.14 4.63
CA ILE A 374 -5.61 -23.62 3.96
C ILE A 374 -5.17 -24.41 2.73
N GLU A 375 -5.67 -25.64 2.57
CA GLU A 375 -5.40 -26.49 1.40
C GLU A 375 -6.73 -26.92 0.76
N VAL A 376 -6.91 -26.59 -0.52
CA VAL A 376 -8.09 -26.95 -1.32
C VAL A 376 -7.69 -27.92 -2.42
N GLY A 377 -8.28 -29.10 -2.39
CA GLY A 377 -8.05 -30.20 -3.32
C GLY A 377 -8.57 -29.95 -4.73
N GLN A 378 -8.40 -30.94 -5.59
CA GLN A 378 -8.80 -30.87 -6.99
C GLN A 378 -10.33 -30.80 -7.13
N ASN A 379 -10.83 -29.98 -8.07
CA ASN A 379 -12.26 -29.73 -8.29
C ASN A 379 -13.04 -29.46 -7.00
N SER A 380 -12.41 -28.80 -6.02
CA SER A 380 -13.00 -28.55 -4.71
C SER A 380 -13.26 -27.06 -4.52
N GLU A 381 -14.18 -26.73 -3.63
CA GLU A 381 -14.61 -25.35 -3.44
C GLU A 381 -14.64 -25.01 -1.95
N LEU A 382 -13.98 -23.90 -1.60
CA LEU A 382 -14.08 -23.25 -0.30
C LEU A 382 -14.87 -21.96 -0.47
N ILE A 383 -16.00 -21.86 0.21
CA ILE A 383 -16.87 -20.68 0.22
C ILE A 383 -16.80 -20.09 1.63
N ILE A 384 -16.45 -18.82 1.73
CA ILE A 384 -16.36 -18.09 3.00
C ILE A 384 -17.18 -16.81 2.88
N ASN A 385 -18.16 -16.65 3.76
CA ASN A 385 -18.86 -15.40 3.99
C ASN A 385 -18.52 -14.93 5.42
N ALA A 386 -17.66 -13.93 5.54
CA ALA A 386 -17.13 -13.47 6.81
C ALA A 386 -16.97 -11.95 6.87
N ASN A 387 -17.02 -11.32 8.05
CA ASN A 387 -16.54 -9.93 8.16
C ASN A 387 -15.01 -9.87 8.19
N ASN A 388 -14.36 -10.84 8.83
CA ASN A 388 -12.91 -10.91 8.95
C ASN A 388 -12.37 -12.32 8.70
N MET A 389 -11.22 -12.43 8.04
CA MET A 389 -10.51 -13.67 7.79
C MET A 389 -9.03 -13.51 8.13
N VAL A 390 -8.49 -14.42 8.93
CA VAL A 390 -7.06 -14.49 9.26
C VAL A 390 -6.52 -15.89 8.99
N VAL A 391 -5.44 -15.97 8.21
CA VAL A 391 -4.68 -17.20 7.98
C VAL A 391 -3.25 -16.96 8.43
N ASP A 392 -2.81 -17.66 9.48
CA ASP A 392 -1.50 -17.50 10.09
C ASP A 392 -0.86 -18.86 10.40
N ASP A 393 -0.05 -19.36 9.47
CA ASP A 393 0.70 -20.60 9.67
C ASP A 393 1.98 -20.34 10.51
N GLN A 394 1.78 -20.27 11.82
CA GLN A 394 2.86 -20.08 12.80
C GLN A 394 3.73 -21.34 12.95
N ASN A 395 3.22 -22.52 12.56
CA ASN A 395 3.85 -23.80 12.85
C ASN A 395 4.75 -24.33 11.71
N ASN A 396 4.60 -23.83 10.49
CA ASN A 396 5.39 -24.26 9.35
C ASN A 396 6.65 -23.40 9.16
N ALA A 397 7.81 -24.03 9.03
CA ALA A 397 9.07 -23.33 8.78
C ALA A 397 9.27 -22.96 7.30
N SER A 398 8.62 -23.67 6.36
CA SER A 398 8.79 -23.42 4.93
C SER A 398 7.85 -22.32 4.46
N VAL A 399 8.41 -21.18 4.04
CA VAL A 399 7.66 -20.01 3.53
C VAL A 399 6.82 -20.37 2.30
N SER A 400 7.28 -21.32 1.46
CA SER A 400 6.59 -21.69 0.21
C SER A 400 5.21 -22.30 0.40
N ASP A 401 4.96 -22.89 1.58
CA ASP A 401 3.75 -23.68 1.85
C ASP A 401 2.81 -22.99 2.84
N LYS A 402 3.14 -21.76 3.26
CA LYS A 402 2.28 -20.92 4.10
C LYS A 402 1.18 -20.26 3.29
N GLY A 403 0.05 -19.97 3.94
CA GLY A 403 -1.09 -19.26 3.35
C GLY A 403 -2.12 -20.22 2.76
N ILE A 404 -2.53 -19.97 1.52
CA ILE A 404 -3.60 -20.72 0.84
C ILE A 404 -3.03 -21.48 -0.36
N VAL A 405 -3.18 -22.79 -0.35
CA VAL A 405 -2.72 -23.71 -1.40
C VAL A 405 -3.93 -24.32 -2.10
N VAL A 406 -3.98 -24.21 -3.43
CA VAL A 406 -5.13 -24.71 -4.20
C VAL A 406 -4.65 -25.61 -5.34
N GLN A 407 -5.24 -26.80 -5.45
CA GLN A 407 -4.92 -27.78 -6.48
C GLN A 407 -5.78 -27.57 -7.74
N LYS A 408 -5.65 -28.48 -8.72
CA LYS A 408 -6.21 -28.36 -10.07
C LYS A 408 -7.72 -28.08 -10.03
N ALA A 409 -8.15 -27.02 -10.72
CA ALA A 409 -9.56 -26.61 -10.80
C ALA A 409 -10.24 -26.39 -9.43
N GLY A 410 -9.46 -26.22 -8.35
CA GLY A 410 -9.97 -25.81 -7.05
C GLY A 410 -10.32 -24.33 -7.02
N LYS A 411 -11.26 -23.97 -6.16
CA LYS A 411 -11.75 -22.60 -6.00
C LYS A 411 -11.76 -22.17 -4.54
N VAL A 412 -11.39 -20.92 -4.31
CA VAL A 412 -11.51 -20.23 -3.02
C VAL A 412 -12.30 -18.95 -3.27
N LEU A 413 -13.53 -18.91 -2.76
CA LEU A 413 -14.49 -17.83 -2.94
C LEU A 413 -14.75 -17.19 -1.57
N VAL A 414 -14.43 -15.91 -1.44
CA VAL A 414 -14.43 -15.19 -0.17
C VAL A 414 -15.19 -13.87 -0.33
N ASP A 415 -16.34 -13.76 0.33
CA ASP A 415 -17.00 -12.48 0.57
C ASP A 415 -16.60 -12.00 1.96
N CYS A 416 -15.66 -11.06 2.02
CA CYS A 416 -15.10 -10.61 3.28
C CYS A 416 -14.58 -9.18 3.25
N LYS A 417 -14.80 -8.43 4.34
CA LYS A 417 -14.29 -7.06 4.47
C LYS A 417 -12.79 -7.02 4.72
N ASN A 418 -12.30 -7.80 5.68
CA ASN A 418 -10.90 -7.75 6.08
C ASN A 418 -10.25 -9.14 5.93
N VAL A 419 -9.28 -9.25 5.04
CA VAL A 419 -8.55 -10.49 4.76
C VAL A 419 -7.07 -10.27 5.08
N LEU A 420 -6.55 -11.07 6.02
CA LEU A 420 -5.13 -11.12 6.36
C LEU A 420 -4.59 -12.55 6.17
N ILE A 421 -3.68 -12.72 5.22
CA ILE A 421 -3.01 -13.98 4.94
C ILE A 421 -1.52 -13.77 5.21
N LYS A 422 -1.02 -14.30 6.33
CA LYS A 422 0.42 -14.32 6.63
C LYS A 422 1.09 -15.47 5.88
N GLY A 423 1.15 -15.34 4.57
CA GLY A 423 1.68 -16.32 3.64
C GLY A 423 1.24 -16.06 2.20
N ASN A 424 1.53 -17.02 1.33
CA ASN A 424 1.34 -16.87 -0.10
C ASN A 424 -0.03 -17.38 -0.57
N LEU A 425 -0.48 -16.89 -1.72
CA LEU A 425 -1.50 -17.56 -2.52
C LEU A 425 -0.79 -18.47 -3.52
N ASN A 426 -1.00 -19.79 -3.40
CA ASN A 426 -0.24 -20.81 -4.09
C ASN A 426 -1.14 -21.74 -4.91
N PRO A 427 -1.44 -21.39 -6.17
CA PRO A 427 -2.08 -22.31 -7.08
C PRO A 427 -1.05 -23.35 -7.55
N ARG A 428 -1.25 -24.64 -7.22
CA ARG A 428 -0.31 -25.74 -7.53
C ARG A 428 -0.57 -26.44 -8.85
N ALA A 429 -1.61 -26.04 -9.58
CA ALA A 429 -2.00 -26.68 -10.83
C ALA A 429 -2.87 -25.75 -11.70
N SER A 430 -3.39 -26.30 -12.79
CA SER A 430 -4.18 -25.56 -13.78
C SER A 430 -5.56 -25.13 -13.27
N SER A 431 -6.05 -23.99 -13.78
CA SER A 431 -7.46 -23.53 -13.66
C SER A 431 -7.93 -23.25 -12.23
N VAL A 432 -7.01 -22.83 -11.35
CA VAL A 432 -7.34 -22.37 -10.00
C VAL A 432 -8.10 -21.05 -10.05
N VAL A 433 -9.08 -20.88 -9.16
CA VAL A 433 -9.81 -19.62 -8.97
C VAL A 433 -9.64 -19.12 -7.55
N PHE A 434 -9.17 -17.89 -7.41
CA PHE A 434 -9.25 -17.10 -6.19
C PHE A 434 -10.19 -15.92 -6.45
N GLU A 435 -11.24 -15.80 -5.66
CA GLU A 435 -12.18 -14.68 -5.72
C GLU A 435 -12.38 -14.09 -4.33
N PHE A 436 -12.03 -12.82 -4.18
CA PHE A 436 -12.21 -12.03 -2.96
C PHE A 436 -13.08 -10.83 -3.30
N ILE A 437 -14.27 -10.73 -2.71
CA ILE A 437 -15.22 -9.63 -2.96
C ILE A 437 -15.56 -8.91 -1.67
N ASN A 438 -16.07 -7.68 -1.81
CA ASN A 438 -16.50 -6.82 -0.71
C ASN A 438 -15.35 -6.45 0.27
N ILE A 439 -14.16 -6.25 -0.29
CA ILE A 439 -12.92 -6.03 0.47
C ILE A 439 -12.79 -4.57 0.92
N ASP A 440 -12.66 -4.33 2.22
CA ASP A 440 -12.14 -3.07 2.77
C ASP A 440 -10.60 -3.14 2.87
N TYR A 441 -10.06 -4.29 3.29
CA TYR A 441 -8.63 -4.51 3.43
C TYR A 441 -8.24 -5.93 3.03
N PHE A 442 -7.28 -6.05 2.11
CA PHE A 442 -6.66 -7.32 1.74
C PHE A 442 -5.14 -7.25 1.90
N GLN A 443 -4.58 -8.16 2.69
CA GLN A 443 -3.14 -8.35 2.81
C GLN A 443 -2.74 -9.82 2.61
N ALA A 444 -1.72 -10.02 1.77
CA ALA A 444 -1.04 -11.31 1.60
C ALA A 444 0.46 -11.11 1.34
N ASP A 445 1.26 -12.18 1.42
CA ASP A 445 2.64 -12.15 0.93
C ASP A 445 2.65 -12.26 -0.61
N ASP A 446 3.28 -13.29 -1.18
CA ASP A 446 3.39 -13.46 -2.62
C ASP A 446 2.13 -14.12 -3.19
N VAL A 447 1.64 -13.57 -4.29
CA VAL A 447 0.57 -14.15 -5.11
C VAL A 447 1.21 -14.84 -6.30
N ASN A 448 1.35 -16.16 -6.20
CA ASN A 448 1.90 -16.98 -7.26
C ASN A 448 0.83 -17.24 -8.33
N LEU A 449 1.22 -17.22 -9.61
CA LEU A 449 0.32 -17.48 -10.73
C LEU A 449 0.72 -18.79 -11.45
N SER A 450 -0.21 -19.75 -11.55
CA SER A 450 -0.03 -21.02 -12.28
C SER A 450 -0.96 -21.10 -13.51
N PHE A 451 -0.77 -22.09 -14.38
CA PHE A 451 -1.52 -22.23 -15.64
C PHE A 451 -3.03 -21.92 -15.51
N GLY A 452 -3.53 -20.91 -16.20
CA GLY A 452 -4.96 -20.58 -16.22
C GLY A 452 -5.54 -20.16 -14.86
N CYS A 453 -4.69 -19.76 -13.90
CA CYS A 453 -5.11 -19.19 -12.63
C CYS A 453 -5.91 -17.90 -12.86
N GLN A 454 -7.00 -17.75 -12.11
CA GLN A 454 -7.83 -16.56 -12.09
C GLN A 454 -7.79 -15.96 -10.69
N LEU A 455 -7.42 -14.68 -10.61
CA LEU A 455 -7.46 -13.89 -9.39
C LEU A 455 -8.44 -12.73 -9.59
N THR A 456 -9.49 -12.72 -8.80
CA THR A 456 -10.43 -11.60 -8.72
C THR A 456 -10.37 -11.00 -7.31
N VAL A 457 -10.12 -9.70 -7.21
CA VAL A 457 -10.21 -8.94 -5.96
C VAL A 457 -11.06 -7.69 -6.20
N THR A 458 -12.18 -7.57 -5.50
CA THR A 458 -13.11 -6.44 -5.64
C THR A 458 -13.31 -5.76 -4.30
N GLY A 459 -12.92 -4.48 -4.21
CA GLY A 459 -13.16 -3.66 -3.03
C GLY A 459 -14.65 -3.43 -2.76
N ALA A 460 -15.01 -3.16 -1.52
CA ALA A 460 -16.35 -2.71 -1.14
C ALA A 460 -16.61 -1.25 -1.57
N ASP A 461 -15.61 -0.38 -1.44
CA ASP A 461 -15.70 1.05 -1.75
C ASP A 461 -14.38 1.58 -2.36
N ALA A 462 -14.45 2.07 -3.60
CA ALA A 462 -13.30 2.66 -4.30
C ALA A 462 -12.61 3.81 -3.54
N ASN A 463 -13.24 4.42 -2.53
CA ASN A 463 -12.66 5.53 -1.77
C ASN A 463 -11.90 5.08 -0.52
N THR A 464 -12.06 3.84 -0.08
CA THR A 464 -11.48 3.35 1.18
C THR A 464 -10.78 2.00 1.05
N SER A 465 -11.23 1.14 0.15
CA SER A 465 -10.73 -0.23 0.00
C SER A 465 -9.27 -0.32 -0.41
N GLN A 466 -8.50 -1.21 0.23
CA GLN A 466 -7.06 -1.35 0.01
C GLN A 466 -6.66 -2.80 -0.24
N MET A 467 -5.68 -2.97 -1.13
CA MET A 467 -4.99 -4.23 -1.35
C MET A 467 -3.49 -4.03 -1.24
N ASN A 468 -2.84 -4.80 -0.37
CA ASN A 468 -1.40 -4.82 -0.19
C ASN A 468 -0.88 -6.25 -0.30
N VAL A 469 -0.11 -6.54 -1.34
CA VAL A 469 0.53 -7.85 -1.51
C VAL A 469 2.03 -7.66 -1.64
N LYS A 470 2.83 -8.61 -1.18
CA LYS A 470 4.28 -8.50 -1.37
C LYS A 470 4.62 -8.52 -2.85
N SER A 471 4.24 -9.55 -3.60
CA SER A 471 4.45 -9.57 -5.04
C SER A 471 3.38 -10.35 -5.78
N ILE A 472 3.22 -10.07 -7.07
CA ILE A 472 2.43 -10.90 -7.99
C ILE A 472 3.40 -11.47 -9.01
N ILE A 473 3.64 -12.79 -8.95
CA ILE A 473 4.70 -13.43 -9.70
C ILE A 473 4.21 -14.69 -10.45
N PRO A 474 4.67 -14.89 -11.70
CA PRO A 474 4.37 -16.11 -12.44
C PRO A 474 5.22 -17.25 -11.89
N TYR A 475 4.57 -18.36 -11.56
CA TYR A 475 5.25 -19.60 -11.18
C TYR A 475 5.69 -20.40 -12.42
N GLU A 476 4.99 -20.23 -13.54
CA GLU A 476 5.21 -20.98 -14.78
C GLU A 476 5.19 -20.04 -16.00
N SER A 477 5.26 -20.63 -17.19
CA SER A 477 5.25 -19.92 -18.46
C SER A 477 3.89 -20.03 -19.15
N ASN A 478 2.83 -19.49 -18.54
CA ASN A 478 1.45 -19.72 -18.98
C ASN A 478 0.55 -18.48 -18.82
N ALA A 479 -0.67 -18.52 -19.39
CA ALA A 479 -1.63 -17.42 -19.31
C ALA A 479 -2.38 -17.38 -17.96
N TYR A 480 -2.63 -16.17 -17.46
CA TYR A 480 -3.32 -15.89 -16.19
C TYR A 480 -4.40 -14.81 -16.37
N LYS A 481 -5.41 -14.77 -15.49
CA LYS A 481 -6.40 -13.69 -15.49
C LYS A 481 -6.41 -12.97 -14.15
N LEU A 482 -6.10 -11.68 -14.17
CA LEU A 482 -6.14 -10.82 -12.98
C LEU A 482 -7.19 -9.74 -13.16
N ASN A 483 -8.14 -9.67 -12.24
CA ASN A 483 -9.17 -8.65 -12.19
C ASN A 483 -9.21 -8.04 -10.78
N ILE A 484 -8.55 -6.91 -10.61
CA ILE A 484 -8.44 -6.19 -9.34
C ILE A 484 -9.17 -4.87 -9.50
N SER A 485 -10.23 -4.61 -8.73
CA SER A 485 -11.10 -3.47 -8.99
C SER A 485 -11.75 -2.86 -7.75
N ASN A 486 -12.30 -1.66 -7.93
CA ASN A 486 -13.00 -0.91 -6.88
C ASN A 486 -12.12 -0.62 -5.65
N LEU A 487 -10.84 -0.32 -5.86
CA LEU A 487 -9.89 -0.04 -4.78
C LEU A 487 -9.52 1.45 -4.71
N TRP A 488 -9.35 1.97 -3.50
CA TRP A 488 -8.64 3.23 -3.29
C TRP A 488 -7.16 3.08 -3.59
N SER A 489 -6.52 2.04 -3.04
CA SER A 489 -5.09 1.81 -3.23
C SER A 489 -4.76 0.35 -3.46
N PHE A 490 -3.96 0.08 -4.48
CA PHE A 490 -3.26 -1.16 -4.72
C PHE A 490 -1.76 -0.95 -4.53
N THR A 491 -1.12 -1.75 -3.68
CA THR A 491 0.33 -1.71 -3.45
C THR A 491 0.94 -3.11 -3.59
N CYS A 492 2.07 -3.19 -4.28
CA CYS A 492 2.94 -4.37 -4.23
C CYS A 492 4.42 -4.01 -4.35
N THR A 493 5.34 -4.92 -4.02
CA THR A 493 6.79 -4.75 -4.23
C THR A 493 7.26 -5.30 -5.58
N GLY A 494 6.38 -5.93 -6.36
CA GLY A 494 6.71 -6.40 -7.69
C GLY A 494 5.50 -7.01 -8.38
N LEU A 495 5.36 -6.75 -9.67
CA LEU A 495 4.28 -7.29 -10.50
C LEU A 495 4.87 -7.79 -11.81
N SER A 496 4.76 -9.10 -12.04
CA SER A 496 5.23 -9.74 -13.26
C SER A 496 4.10 -10.55 -13.90
N LEU A 497 3.88 -10.36 -15.20
CA LEU A 497 2.92 -11.12 -16.00
C LEU A 497 3.58 -11.60 -17.28
N ASN A 498 3.32 -12.85 -17.70
CA ASN A 498 3.89 -13.44 -18.92
C ASN A 498 2.77 -14.12 -19.72
N PHE A 499 3.05 -14.48 -20.99
CA PHE A 499 2.14 -15.21 -21.89
C PHE A 499 0.80 -14.53 -22.06
N ASP A 500 -0.21 -15.18 -22.65
CA ASP A 500 -1.56 -14.64 -22.99
C ASP A 500 -2.41 -14.20 -21.76
N SER A 501 -1.77 -13.63 -20.75
CA SER A 501 -2.37 -13.12 -19.54
C SER A 501 -3.18 -11.85 -19.78
N SER A 502 -4.25 -11.69 -19.02
CA SER A 502 -5.07 -10.48 -18.98
C SER A 502 -4.94 -9.80 -17.62
N LEU A 503 -4.83 -8.47 -17.63
CA LEU A 503 -4.84 -7.63 -16.44
C LEU A 503 -5.95 -6.60 -16.57
N ASN A 504 -6.83 -6.54 -15.59
CA ASN A 504 -7.71 -5.41 -15.36
C ASN A 504 -7.50 -4.91 -13.94
N LEU A 505 -6.78 -3.80 -13.79
CA LEU A 505 -6.47 -3.17 -12.51
C LEU A 505 -7.15 -1.80 -12.43
N ASN A 506 -8.16 -1.67 -11.58
CA ASN A 506 -8.91 -0.44 -11.38
C ASN A 506 -8.77 0.05 -9.94
N SER A 507 -7.87 1.01 -9.72
CA SER A 507 -7.62 1.57 -8.40
C SER A 507 -7.24 3.05 -8.49
N ASN A 508 -7.72 3.89 -7.55
CA ASN A 508 -7.37 5.31 -7.53
C ASN A 508 -5.84 5.53 -7.47
N ILE A 509 -5.13 4.66 -6.74
CA ILE A 509 -3.68 4.67 -6.57
C ILE A 509 -3.11 3.28 -6.86
N VAL A 510 -2.14 3.18 -7.76
CA VAL A 510 -1.39 1.96 -8.08
C VAL A 510 0.09 2.19 -7.79
N LEU A 511 0.62 1.54 -6.75
CA LEU A 511 2.02 1.62 -6.34
C LEU A 511 2.71 0.26 -6.51
N ILE A 512 3.78 0.23 -7.30
CA ILE A 512 4.67 -0.92 -7.45
C ILE A 512 6.03 -0.51 -6.89
N ASN A 513 6.28 -0.87 -5.63
CA ASN A 513 7.50 -0.60 -4.87
C ASN A 513 8.66 -1.56 -5.26
N GLY A 514 8.82 -1.81 -6.55
CA GLY A 514 9.85 -2.64 -7.15
C GLY A 514 9.57 -2.80 -8.64
N ASP A 515 9.89 -3.96 -9.22
CA ASP A 515 9.86 -4.12 -10.68
C ASP A 515 8.45 -4.38 -11.21
N PHE A 516 8.16 -3.79 -12.38
CA PHE A 516 6.95 -4.06 -13.15
C PHE A 516 7.35 -4.67 -14.48
N THR A 517 7.07 -5.97 -14.65
CA THR A 517 7.51 -6.75 -15.80
C THR A 517 6.33 -7.33 -16.55
N LEU A 518 6.22 -7.03 -17.83
CA LEU A 518 5.32 -7.74 -18.74
C LEU A 518 6.16 -8.52 -19.74
N GLY A 519 6.24 -9.83 -19.55
CA GLY A 519 7.01 -10.76 -20.36
C GLY A 519 6.35 -11.13 -21.69
N PRO A 520 7.00 -12.04 -22.43
CA PRO A 520 6.62 -12.38 -23.80
C PRO A 520 5.21 -12.93 -23.90
N GLN A 521 4.51 -12.56 -24.98
CA GLN A 521 3.21 -13.11 -25.38
C GLN A 521 1.98 -12.70 -24.55
N ALA A 522 2.03 -11.64 -23.74
CA ALA A 522 0.80 -11.00 -23.24
C ALA A 522 -0.03 -10.46 -24.39
N SER A 523 -1.09 -11.18 -24.79
CA SER A 523 -1.88 -10.94 -26.01
C SER A 523 -3.26 -10.31 -25.76
N GLU A 524 -3.84 -10.51 -24.58
CA GLU A 524 -5.07 -9.84 -24.17
C GLU A 524 -4.76 -8.39 -23.75
N PRO A 525 -5.71 -7.45 -23.90
CA PRO A 525 -5.48 -6.07 -23.49
C PRO A 525 -5.24 -6.03 -21.98
N LEU A 526 -4.10 -5.44 -21.61
CA LEU A 526 -3.76 -5.16 -20.23
C LEU A 526 -4.27 -3.74 -19.93
N LEU A 527 -5.09 -3.58 -18.90
CA LEU A 527 -5.75 -2.33 -18.58
C LEU A 527 -5.49 -1.95 -17.12
N ILE A 528 -4.96 -0.75 -16.94
CA ILE A 528 -4.79 -0.09 -15.65
C ILE A 528 -5.59 1.21 -15.68
N LYS A 529 -6.61 1.33 -14.83
CA LYS A 529 -7.39 2.53 -14.61
C LYS A 529 -7.01 3.13 -13.26
N THR A 530 -6.49 4.35 -13.27
CA THR A 530 -6.00 4.99 -12.05
C THR A 530 -5.97 6.51 -12.14
N GLN A 531 -5.74 7.17 -11.00
CA GLN A 531 -5.30 8.57 -10.97
C GLN A 531 -3.79 8.67 -10.84
N TYR A 532 -3.16 7.68 -10.21
CA TYR A 532 -1.75 7.67 -9.90
C TYR A 532 -1.15 6.29 -10.11
N PHE A 533 -0.28 6.16 -11.10
CA PHE A 533 0.54 4.98 -11.34
C PHE A 533 2.00 5.29 -11.02
N ASP A 534 2.63 4.50 -10.15
CA ASP A 534 4.02 4.69 -9.75
C ASP A 534 4.74 3.36 -9.61
N CYS A 535 5.82 3.21 -10.37
CA CYS A 535 6.74 2.08 -10.28
C CYS A 535 8.11 2.57 -9.81
N THR A 536 8.57 2.09 -8.66
CA THR A 536 9.87 2.50 -8.09
C THR A 536 11.04 1.72 -8.66
N GLY A 537 10.83 0.47 -9.07
CA GLY A 537 11.83 -0.37 -9.75
C GLY A 537 11.78 -0.23 -11.27
N MET A 538 12.45 -1.16 -11.96
CA MET A 538 12.53 -1.17 -13.42
C MET A 538 11.18 -1.56 -14.03
N THR A 539 10.70 -0.76 -14.97
CA THR A 539 9.55 -1.14 -15.81
C THR A 539 10.06 -1.82 -17.07
N THR A 540 9.78 -3.12 -17.23
CA THR A 540 10.25 -3.93 -18.36
C THR A 540 9.08 -4.48 -19.17
N PHE A 541 9.08 -4.21 -20.48
CA PHE A 541 8.11 -4.78 -21.40
C PHE A 541 8.83 -5.61 -22.47
N ASP A 542 8.65 -6.93 -22.43
CA ASP A 542 9.35 -7.86 -23.29
C ASP A 542 8.38 -8.57 -24.25
N HIS A 543 8.52 -8.31 -25.57
CA HIS A 543 7.73 -8.96 -26.62
C HIS A 543 6.20 -8.97 -26.40
N LEU A 544 5.63 -7.82 -25.99
CA LEU A 544 4.18 -7.65 -25.82
C LEU A 544 3.41 -7.99 -27.09
N GLN A 545 2.39 -8.87 -26.99
CA GLN A 545 1.50 -9.24 -28.11
C GLN A 545 0.15 -8.50 -28.09
N GLY A 546 -0.19 -7.88 -26.96
CA GLY A 546 -1.41 -7.14 -26.65
C GLY A 546 -1.05 -5.73 -26.17
N ASN A 547 -2.00 -4.81 -26.26
CA ASN A 547 -1.74 -3.43 -25.85
C ASN A 547 -1.86 -3.30 -24.32
N LEU A 548 -0.91 -2.59 -23.70
CA LEU A 548 -1.07 -2.06 -22.34
C LEU A 548 -1.74 -0.69 -22.41
N TYR A 549 -2.81 -0.50 -21.65
CA TYR A 549 -3.51 0.76 -21.49
C TYR A 549 -3.41 1.24 -20.05
N VAL A 550 -2.83 2.42 -19.85
CA VAL A 550 -2.87 3.14 -18.57
C VAL A 550 -3.76 4.36 -18.74
N ARG A 551 -4.93 4.38 -18.08
CA ARG A 551 -6.01 5.35 -18.30
C ARG A 551 -6.51 5.95 -17.01
N ARG A 552 -7.24 7.06 -17.11
CA ARG A 552 -7.93 7.70 -15.99
C ARG A 552 -9.00 6.75 -15.44
N ILE A 553 -9.16 6.73 -14.12
CA ILE A 553 -10.25 6.00 -13.46
C ILE A 553 -11.62 6.66 -13.69
N ALA A 554 -11.64 7.98 -13.79
CA ALA A 554 -12.81 8.79 -14.10
C ALA A 554 -12.39 10.03 -14.90
N GLU A 555 -13.25 10.54 -15.78
CA GLU A 555 -12.91 11.58 -16.76
C GLU A 555 -12.39 12.87 -16.10
N GLU A 556 -13.00 13.26 -14.99
CA GLU A 556 -12.70 14.47 -14.23
C GLU A 556 -11.40 14.41 -13.41
N LYS A 557 -10.84 13.22 -13.19
CA LYS A 557 -9.65 13.05 -12.34
C LYS A 557 -8.36 13.07 -13.16
N PRO A 558 -7.28 13.69 -12.65
CA PRO A 558 -5.99 13.68 -13.35
C PRO A 558 -5.42 12.27 -13.41
N LEU A 559 -4.57 12.02 -14.42
CA LEU A 559 -3.74 10.82 -14.52
C LEU A 559 -2.27 11.21 -14.43
N TYR A 560 -1.61 10.69 -13.41
CA TYR A 560 -0.18 10.82 -13.15
C TYR A 560 0.49 9.46 -13.31
N VAL A 561 1.59 9.41 -14.05
CA VAL A 561 2.34 8.17 -14.28
C VAL A 561 3.82 8.40 -14.03
N ARG A 562 4.46 7.52 -13.25
CA ARG A 562 5.90 7.56 -12.98
C ARG A 562 6.56 6.19 -13.10
N PHE A 563 7.65 6.14 -13.86
CA PHE A 563 8.54 4.98 -14.00
C PHE A 563 9.92 5.30 -13.41
N LYS A 564 10.04 5.35 -12.08
CA LYS A 564 11.20 5.93 -11.37
C LYS A 564 12.48 5.11 -11.55
N GLY A 565 12.39 3.78 -11.48
CA GLY A 565 13.56 2.88 -11.53
C GLY A 565 14.11 2.66 -12.94
N GLY A 566 13.45 3.24 -13.95
CA GLY A 566 13.82 3.13 -15.35
C GLY A 566 12.71 2.54 -16.19
N TYR A 567 12.94 2.55 -17.49
CA TYR A 567 12.03 1.99 -18.48
C TYR A 567 12.83 1.23 -19.51
N GLN A 568 12.49 -0.03 -19.72
CA GLN A 568 13.05 -0.89 -20.73
C GLN A 568 11.92 -1.54 -21.52
N GLN A 569 12.01 -1.49 -22.83
CA GLN A 569 11.19 -2.32 -23.68
C GLN A 569 12.10 -3.18 -24.56
N THR A 570 11.63 -4.35 -24.95
CA THR A 570 12.21 -5.24 -25.96
C THR A 570 11.08 -5.68 -26.86
N SER A 571 11.27 -5.61 -28.18
CA SER A 571 10.20 -5.85 -29.15
C SER A 571 10.65 -6.73 -30.31
N SER A 572 9.67 -7.33 -30.97
CA SER A 572 9.79 -7.96 -32.28
C SER A 572 8.87 -7.23 -33.27
N TRP A 573 8.97 -7.57 -34.57
CA TRP A 573 8.25 -6.88 -35.65
C TRP A 573 6.70 -6.86 -35.51
N ASN A 574 6.11 -7.66 -34.62
CA ASN A 574 4.67 -7.73 -34.37
C ASN A 574 4.25 -7.24 -32.97
N SER A 575 5.16 -6.64 -32.21
CA SER A 575 4.86 -6.22 -30.85
C SER A 575 3.81 -5.10 -30.80
N LYS A 576 2.89 -5.22 -29.85
CA LYS A 576 1.87 -4.20 -29.55
C LYS A 576 2.42 -3.12 -28.64
N GLY A 577 1.67 -2.02 -28.55
CA GLY A 577 2.09 -0.79 -27.92
C GLY A 577 1.73 -0.66 -26.45
N VAL A 578 2.34 0.33 -25.81
CA VAL A 578 1.92 0.85 -24.50
C VAL A 578 1.24 2.19 -24.77
N THR A 579 -0.02 2.30 -24.39
CA THR A 579 -0.81 3.54 -24.51
C THR A 579 -1.05 4.11 -23.11
N ILE A 580 -0.65 5.37 -22.91
CA ILE A 580 -0.86 6.10 -21.67
C ILE A 580 -1.72 7.33 -21.97
N GLY A 581 -2.85 7.46 -21.26
CA GLY A 581 -3.86 8.49 -21.53
C GLY A 581 -4.92 8.04 -22.55
N GLU A 582 -5.78 8.99 -22.95
CA GLU A 582 -6.87 8.76 -23.91
C GLU A 582 -6.98 9.91 -24.91
N VAL A 583 -7.52 9.63 -26.10
CA VAL A 583 -7.56 10.57 -27.25
C VAL A 583 -8.21 11.92 -26.90
N TYR A 584 -9.18 11.91 -25.98
CA TYR A 584 -9.88 13.11 -25.53
C TYR A 584 -9.50 13.55 -24.11
N ASN A 585 -8.76 12.71 -23.37
CA ASN A 585 -8.38 12.93 -21.98
C ASN A 585 -6.89 12.59 -21.79
N ASN A 586 -6.01 13.56 -22.08
CA ASN A 586 -4.57 13.44 -21.87
C ASN A 586 -4.25 13.05 -20.42
N ALA A 587 -3.19 12.29 -20.17
CA ALA A 587 -2.54 12.24 -18.87
C ALA A 587 -2.04 13.63 -18.48
N THR A 588 -2.10 13.98 -17.20
CA THR A 588 -1.63 15.29 -16.72
C THR A 588 -0.10 15.34 -16.74
N MET A 589 0.55 14.26 -16.33
CA MET A 589 2.00 14.17 -16.28
C MET A 589 2.48 12.72 -16.39
N ILE A 590 3.54 12.52 -17.16
CA ILE A 590 4.29 11.27 -17.24
C ILE A 590 5.75 11.56 -16.91
N VAL A 591 6.36 10.75 -16.05
CA VAL A 591 7.77 10.87 -15.66
C VAL A 591 8.48 9.55 -15.93
N PHE A 592 9.54 9.60 -16.71
CA PHE A 592 10.46 8.49 -16.92
C PHE A 592 11.74 8.72 -16.13
N GLY A 593 12.08 7.76 -15.29
CA GLY A 593 13.34 7.66 -14.59
C GLY A 593 13.47 8.54 -13.34
N SER A 594 14.68 8.44 -12.80
CA SER A 594 15.33 9.29 -11.81
C SER A 594 16.81 9.42 -12.22
N PRO A 595 17.60 10.35 -11.66
CA PRO A 595 18.99 10.56 -12.08
C PRO A 595 19.84 9.29 -12.15
N GLU A 596 19.57 8.31 -11.30
CA GLU A 596 20.35 7.06 -11.23
C GLU A 596 19.85 5.96 -12.19
N SER A 597 18.72 6.17 -12.86
CA SER A 597 18.09 5.17 -13.72
C SER A 597 18.60 5.21 -15.17
N THR A 598 18.20 4.22 -15.97
CA THR A 598 18.41 4.21 -17.43
C THR A 598 17.06 4.06 -18.14
N ILE A 599 16.92 4.75 -19.27
CA ILE A 599 15.76 4.62 -20.17
C ILE A 599 16.24 4.03 -21.48
N ASN A 600 15.69 2.87 -21.87
CA ASN A 600 16.04 2.15 -23.10
C ASN A 600 14.79 1.78 -23.91
N ILE A 601 14.65 2.39 -25.08
CA ILE A 601 13.54 2.16 -26.01
C ILE A 601 14.08 1.52 -27.31
N PRO A 602 13.76 0.25 -27.62
CA PRO A 602 14.42 -0.59 -28.62
C PRO A 602 13.86 -0.46 -30.04
N LYS A 603 14.71 -0.79 -31.03
CA LYS A 603 14.63 -0.48 -32.48
C LYS A 603 13.38 -0.85 -33.30
N ASP A 604 12.47 -1.72 -32.86
CA ASP A 604 11.56 -2.36 -33.83
C ASP A 604 10.08 -2.17 -33.48
N GLY A 605 9.39 -1.30 -34.24
CA GLY A 605 7.92 -1.30 -34.35
C GLY A 605 7.13 -0.97 -33.07
N VAL A 606 7.79 -0.50 -32.01
CA VAL A 606 7.16 -0.19 -30.73
C VAL A 606 6.31 1.07 -30.81
N TYR A 607 5.03 0.93 -30.48
CA TYR A 607 4.08 2.02 -30.32
C TYR A 607 3.99 2.42 -28.84
N LEU A 608 4.93 3.24 -28.35
CA LEU A 608 4.71 3.98 -27.11
C LEU A 608 3.84 5.20 -27.46
N ASP A 609 2.54 5.08 -27.24
CA ASP A 609 1.54 6.12 -27.51
C ASP A 609 1.27 6.89 -26.22
N LEU A 610 1.82 8.10 -26.13
CA LEU A 610 1.75 8.93 -24.93
C LEU A 610 0.85 10.12 -25.21
N MET A 611 -0.33 10.10 -24.61
CA MET A 611 -1.28 11.21 -24.64
C MET A 611 -1.16 11.94 -23.31
N ALA A 612 -0.32 12.98 -23.24
CA ALA A 612 -0.06 13.71 -22.02
C ALA A 612 0.09 15.23 -22.22
N ASP A 613 -0.23 16.01 -21.20
CA ASP A 613 0.05 17.45 -21.19
C ASP A 613 1.54 17.71 -20.94
N ASN A 614 2.17 16.91 -20.08
CA ASN A 614 3.58 17.04 -19.71
C ASN A 614 4.28 15.67 -19.67
N ILE A 615 5.47 15.59 -20.25
CA ILE A 615 6.34 14.41 -20.22
C ILE A 615 7.74 14.83 -19.76
N TYR A 616 8.23 14.16 -18.72
CA TYR A 616 9.55 14.39 -18.13
C TYR A 616 10.44 13.16 -18.35
N PHE A 617 11.64 13.40 -18.85
CA PHE A 617 12.72 12.42 -18.86
C PHE A 617 13.76 12.85 -17.83
N ASP A 618 13.65 12.30 -16.62
CA ASP A 618 14.48 12.65 -15.46
C ASP A 618 15.61 11.63 -15.23
N SER A 619 16.18 11.11 -16.32
CA SER A 619 17.30 10.15 -16.28
C SER A 619 18.62 10.85 -16.66
N ASN A 620 19.75 10.33 -16.17
CA ASN A 620 21.08 10.74 -16.67
C ASN A 620 21.45 10.05 -18.00
N ASP A 621 20.80 8.92 -18.29
CA ASP A 621 21.03 8.11 -19.48
C ASP A 621 19.70 7.81 -20.18
N ILE A 622 19.50 8.44 -21.34
CA ILE A 622 18.31 8.30 -22.18
C ILE A 622 18.74 7.78 -23.55
N TYR A 623 18.33 6.55 -23.87
CA TYR A 623 18.62 5.89 -25.15
C TYR A 623 17.32 5.67 -25.92
N VAL A 624 17.24 6.26 -27.12
CA VAL A 624 16.11 6.10 -28.05
C VAL A 624 16.66 5.64 -29.40
N MET A 625 16.15 4.55 -29.96
CA MET A 625 16.57 4.06 -31.28
C MET A 625 15.80 4.74 -32.44
N GLU A 626 16.43 4.96 -33.60
CA GLU A 626 15.78 5.57 -34.79
C GLU A 626 14.40 4.95 -35.14
N ASN A 627 13.45 5.81 -35.56
CA ASN A 627 12.05 5.55 -35.97
C ASN A 627 10.98 5.50 -34.87
N HIS A 628 11.32 5.71 -33.59
CA HIS A 628 10.28 5.93 -32.59
C HIS A 628 9.74 7.34 -32.66
N ASN A 629 8.49 7.43 -33.08
CA ASN A 629 7.71 8.60 -32.80
C ASN A 629 7.02 8.38 -31.46
N PHE A 630 7.25 9.27 -30.48
CA PHE A 630 6.26 9.49 -29.44
C PHE A 630 5.01 9.99 -30.16
N ASN A 631 4.12 9.05 -30.44
CA ASN A 631 2.87 9.29 -31.10
C ASN A 631 2.00 10.03 -30.09
N TYR A 632 1.72 11.30 -30.34
CA TYR A 632 0.56 11.97 -29.77
C TYR A 632 -0.51 11.87 -30.84
N SER A 633 -1.54 11.05 -30.64
CA SER A 633 -2.46 10.63 -31.70
C SER A 633 -2.89 11.77 -32.65
N ASN A 634 -2.24 11.80 -33.80
CA ASN A 634 -2.69 12.48 -35.01
C ASN A 634 -3.92 11.71 -35.49
N GLY A 635 -5.11 12.27 -35.31
CA GLY A 635 -6.30 11.65 -35.88
C GLY A 635 -7.59 12.43 -35.73
N LYS A 636 -7.95 12.86 -34.51
CA LYS A 636 -9.27 13.49 -34.27
C LYS A 636 -9.33 14.53 -33.15
N ALA A 637 -8.23 14.86 -32.47
CA ALA A 637 -8.24 15.98 -31.54
C ALA A 637 -8.34 17.29 -32.34
N THR A 638 -9.56 17.83 -32.41
CA THR A 638 -9.91 19.14 -32.98
C THR A 638 -9.27 20.33 -32.23
N ASN A 639 -8.42 20.05 -31.23
CA ASN A 639 -7.95 21.02 -30.25
C ASN A 639 -6.44 21.16 -30.35
N ASN A 640 -5.95 22.40 -30.28
CA ASN A 640 -4.54 22.79 -30.39
C ASN A 640 -3.64 22.32 -29.22
N ASN A 641 -3.94 21.19 -28.57
CA ASN A 641 -3.22 20.75 -27.39
C ASN A 641 -1.79 20.36 -27.79
N LYS A 642 -0.82 21.05 -27.18
CA LYS A 642 0.60 20.76 -27.29
C LYS A 642 1.02 19.94 -26.09
N THR A 643 1.91 18.98 -26.29
CA THR A 643 2.58 18.28 -25.20
C THR A 643 3.89 18.97 -24.89
N ASN A 644 4.16 19.17 -23.60
CA ASN A 644 5.40 19.76 -23.12
C ASN A 644 6.38 18.65 -22.72
N PHE A 645 7.58 18.69 -23.30
CA PHE A 645 8.67 17.77 -23.03
C PHE A 645 9.76 18.47 -22.22
N PHE A 646 10.21 17.81 -21.15
CA PHE A 646 11.27 18.27 -20.26
C PHE A 646 12.36 17.20 -20.22
N ILE A 647 13.58 17.57 -20.63
CA ILE A 647 14.67 16.61 -20.86
C ILE A 647 15.85 16.98 -19.97
N ARG A 648 16.22 16.09 -19.05
CA ARG A 648 17.33 16.32 -18.10
C ARG A 648 18.69 16.16 -18.75
N SER A 649 18.92 15.04 -19.42
CA SER A 649 20.19 14.68 -20.05
C SER A 649 20.05 14.61 -21.56
N ASP A 650 21.18 14.59 -22.26
CA ASP A 650 21.19 14.35 -23.70
C ASP A 650 20.45 13.06 -24.05
N VAL A 651 19.57 13.13 -25.06
CA VAL A 651 18.95 11.93 -25.65
C VAL A 651 19.91 11.37 -26.70
N LYS A 652 20.44 10.18 -26.44
CA LYS A 652 21.42 9.51 -27.30
C LYS A 652 20.70 8.59 -28.29
N ASP A 653 20.96 8.79 -29.58
CA ASP A 653 20.56 7.84 -30.62
C ASP A 653 21.60 6.72 -30.75
N VAL A 654 21.17 5.49 -30.46
CA VAL A 654 22.06 4.32 -30.41
C VAL A 654 22.52 3.87 -31.82
N ASN A 655 21.85 4.27 -32.90
CA ASN A 655 22.11 3.74 -34.26
C ASN A 655 22.99 4.63 -35.15
N ASN A 656 23.45 5.78 -34.65
CA ASN A 656 24.62 6.52 -35.12
C ASN A 656 24.77 6.68 -36.66
N ARG A 657 23.73 7.15 -37.37
CA ARG A 657 23.88 7.60 -38.77
C ARG A 657 23.71 9.10 -38.96
N ASN A 658 23.05 9.80 -38.05
CA ASN A 658 23.05 11.26 -37.95
C ASN A 658 22.84 11.60 -36.46
N ASN A 659 23.86 12.13 -35.76
CA ASN A 659 23.79 12.58 -34.37
C ASN A 659 22.69 13.63 -34.15
N LYS A 660 21.43 13.20 -34.01
CA LYS A 660 20.35 14.04 -33.50
C LYS A 660 20.36 13.89 -31.99
N VAL A 661 21.29 14.61 -31.37
CA VAL A 661 21.31 14.78 -29.92
C VAL A 661 20.26 15.83 -29.59
N VAL A 662 19.35 15.50 -28.68
CA VAL A 662 18.51 16.51 -28.02
C VAL A 662 19.27 16.94 -26.78
N ASP A 663 19.68 18.21 -26.72
CA ASP A 663 20.57 18.71 -25.67
C ASP A 663 19.92 18.62 -24.27
N ALA A 664 20.73 18.33 -23.27
CA ALA A 664 20.37 18.38 -21.86
C ALA A 664 19.76 19.73 -21.47
N GLY A 665 18.72 19.70 -20.62
CA GLY A 665 17.98 20.91 -20.21
C GLY A 665 17.06 21.47 -21.30
N SER A 666 16.85 20.77 -22.42
CA SER A 666 15.94 21.25 -23.45
C SER A 666 14.48 21.15 -23.04
N TYR A 667 13.70 22.11 -23.55
CA TYR A 667 12.24 22.14 -23.47
C TYR A 667 11.64 22.25 -24.86
N TYR A 668 10.67 21.40 -25.14
CA TYR A 668 9.91 21.45 -26.38
C TYR A 668 8.42 21.39 -26.11
N SER A 669 7.67 22.30 -26.72
CA SER A 669 6.21 22.22 -26.79
C SER A 669 5.85 21.76 -28.20
N VAL A 670 5.56 20.47 -28.35
CA VAL A 670 5.44 19.81 -29.66
C VAL A 670 3.98 19.57 -30.01
N LYS A 671 3.65 19.76 -31.29
CA LYS A 671 2.39 19.30 -31.89
C LYS A 671 2.74 18.20 -32.90
N GLY A 672 2.24 16.98 -32.69
CA GLY A 672 2.53 15.83 -33.55
C GLY A 672 3.64 14.93 -33.00
N TYR A 673 4.52 14.42 -33.87
CA TYR A 673 5.51 13.39 -33.54
C TYR A 673 6.84 13.98 -33.02
N PHE A 674 7.32 13.49 -31.88
CA PHE A 674 8.71 13.71 -31.42
C PHE A 674 9.55 12.46 -31.72
N PRO A 675 10.79 12.55 -32.27
CA PRO A 675 11.58 13.77 -32.52
C PRO A 675 11.56 14.28 -33.99
N GLN A 676 10.65 13.83 -34.87
CA GLN A 676 10.85 13.98 -36.32
C GLN A 676 10.68 15.39 -36.94
N MET A 677 10.43 16.45 -36.15
CA MET A 677 10.45 17.85 -36.62
C MET A 677 11.04 18.83 -35.59
N LEU A 678 12.26 18.58 -35.11
CA LEU A 678 13.08 19.59 -34.40
C LEU A 678 13.60 20.67 -35.36
N ASN A 679 12.71 21.34 -36.09
CA ASN A 679 13.03 22.64 -36.69
C ASN A 679 12.75 23.69 -35.62
N ASP A 680 13.83 24.00 -34.92
CA ASP A 680 13.93 24.78 -33.71
C ASP A 680 13.22 26.14 -33.80
N ASN A 681 12.40 26.43 -32.79
CA ASN A 681 12.06 27.78 -32.39
C ASN A 681 12.08 27.79 -30.86
N LYS A 682 13.25 27.59 -30.27
CA LYS A 682 13.50 27.99 -28.89
C LYS A 682 13.01 29.45 -28.73
N PRO A 683 11.98 29.74 -27.92
CA PRO A 683 11.55 31.12 -27.72
C PRO A 683 12.75 31.92 -27.17
N PRO A 684 13.09 33.09 -27.74
CA PRO A 684 14.14 33.94 -27.19
C PRO A 684 13.84 34.23 -25.72
N GLY A 685 14.77 33.93 -24.82
CA GLY A 685 14.62 34.15 -23.38
C GLY A 685 13.99 33.00 -22.59
N TYR A 686 13.80 31.82 -23.17
CA TYR A 686 13.33 30.66 -22.42
C TYR A 686 14.39 30.15 -21.44
N VAL A 687 14.09 30.24 -20.14
CA VAL A 687 14.83 29.64 -19.04
C VAL A 687 14.15 28.31 -18.71
N VAL A 688 14.93 27.24 -18.62
CA VAL A 688 14.44 25.92 -18.15
C VAL A 688 13.71 26.14 -16.82
N PRO A 689 12.42 25.78 -16.69
CA PRO A 689 11.75 25.86 -15.40
C PRO A 689 12.55 25.01 -14.42
N SER A 690 12.94 25.62 -13.30
CA SER A 690 13.41 24.84 -12.16
C SER A 690 12.31 23.82 -11.84
N PHE A 691 12.67 22.54 -11.89
CA PHE A 691 11.79 21.42 -11.56
C PHE A 691 10.88 21.78 -10.37
N PRO A 692 9.53 21.72 -10.49
CA PRO A 692 8.78 21.16 -9.39
C PRO A 692 9.15 19.68 -9.37
N ASN A 693 9.83 19.23 -8.31
CA ASN A 693 10.39 17.88 -8.24
C ASN A 693 9.35 16.85 -8.71
N PRO A 694 9.75 15.85 -9.52
CA PRO A 694 8.92 14.66 -9.68
C PRO A 694 8.65 14.06 -8.30
N PRO A 695 7.56 13.28 -8.09
CA PRO A 695 7.24 12.74 -6.76
C PRO A 695 8.22 11.65 -6.28
N GLY A 696 9.52 11.72 -6.58
CA GLY A 696 10.53 10.78 -6.12
C GLY A 696 10.60 10.73 -4.59
N SER A 697 10.57 9.50 -4.08
CA SER A 697 10.51 9.05 -2.69
C SER A 697 11.67 9.48 -1.76
N GLY A 698 12.03 10.76 -1.75
CA GLY A 698 13.04 11.34 -0.88
C GLY A 698 13.54 12.66 -1.43
N GLY A 699 13.01 13.79 -0.96
CA GLY A 699 13.52 15.14 -1.28
C GLY A 699 12.48 16.10 -1.89
N ASN A 700 12.01 17.03 -1.06
CA ASN A 700 10.99 18.06 -1.33
C ASN A 700 11.23 18.95 -2.56
N SER A 701 10.22 19.04 -3.44
CA SER A 701 9.66 20.27 -4.08
C SER A 701 8.28 19.94 -4.66
N SER A 702 7.32 20.87 -4.54
CA SER A 702 5.88 20.70 -4.77
C SER A 702 5.41 21.09 -6.18
N VAL A 703 4.37 20.40 -6.66
CA VAL A 703 3.42 20.90 -7.68
C VAL A 703 2.24 21.54 -6.93
N ILE A 704 1.89 22.78 -7.28
CA ILE A 704 0.74 23.49 -6.70
C ILE A 704 -0.56 22.88 -7.25
N ILE A 705 -1.23 22.09 -6.41
CA ILE A 705 -2.67 21.84 -6.49
C ILE A 705 -3.31 22.82 -5.51
N THR A 706 -4.25 23.64 -5.98
CA THR A 706 -4.94 24.63 -5.16
C THR A 706 -5.85 23.92 -4.14
N GLN A 707 -5.30 23.59 -2.97
CA GLN A 707 -6.07 23.28 -1.77
C GLN A 707 -6.09 24.53 -0.89
N GLY A 708 -7.29 24.98 -0.52
CA GLY A 708 -7.48 26.18 0.28
C GLY A 708 -6.88 26.04 1.68
N ALA A 709 -6.06 27.02 2.06
CA ALA A 709 -5.52 27.32 3.39
C ALA A 709 -4.74 26.16 4.07
N GLU A 710 -3.46 26.26 4.45
CA GLU A 710 -2.73 27.39 5.04
C GLU A 710 -1.26 27.38 4.62
N LYS A 711 -0.64 28.56 4.72
CA LYS A 711 0.80 28.81 4.55
C LYS A 711 1.62 27.98 5.54
N TYR A 712 2.81 27.51 5.14
CA TYR A 712 4.09 28.16 5.47
C TYR A 712 5.28 27.46 4.77
N TYR A 713 6.03 28.29 4.03
CA TYR A 713 7.34 28.17 3.36
C TYR A 713 7.61 27.04 2.35
#